data_AF-A0A7C2S244-F1
#
_entry.id   AF-A0A7C2S244-F1
#
_cell.length_a   1.000
_cell.length_b   1.000
_cell.length_c   1.000
_cell.angle_alpha   90.00
_cell.angle_beta   90.00
_cell.angle_gamma   90.00
#
_symmetry.space_group_name_H-M   'P 1'
#
loop_
_entity.id
_entity.type
_entity.pdbx_description
1 polymer ?
#
loop_
_entity_poly.entity_id
_entity_poly.type
_entity_poly.pdbx_seq_one_letter_code
_entity_poly.pdbx_strand_id
1 'polypeptide(L)'
;MMNISRTHKKWVSFTVVAGFIFWVVYRLGPDLPMPGIEKGIVYFLGVLAVLLILFVMTYSLRKRLARGMPGRLDNWLLAHIYLGLLALFIIALHAEFRFGWDYSTFGVIFLALVIVTGIVGRYFYSRVPALIAAEQEKVLSRLDDIIESANDLLLGKSRPFQKIIGSELNTPARLSPKSEYWSELQAKGEILPEEEKEDFKKAVALLEERARLEAQSVSQLKYKPLFRGWLAAHLLVTAGLIVMVTLHVLDDSFRVFPPTASDFGSPQECRQCHQRQYDEWIGSMHAYGQVSPVAFVLNLKVQEDSKGKVGVFCFKCHAPVSIAIGEDALMPNEKRAPIGVLGVQCDSCHTIAKDHGLVSGDFPLEPGRTKYGPFGPGTDGDSKPARNYFHKSVNSDYLKTSEFCGSCHDVVTPKGLRVEETFAEWKNSVYAEKGITCQECHMRSIPGKPGQKKVMGPAAIMAGVDLPERPISNHSMIGVDYHLVDFFPYSDNPDETARIQREYMQEVYELHKDSAKMEVEAPQSVTPGSKFQVAVHVTNVGAGHHLPSGFTVERQLWIEVIAKDAEDRLLFVSGDLDGNLDLRNRCSQEVKLDAAPLDKYLVNFQSEMIRVNPDGTEDDVFLTSQANKFVKHGIPPLETRTGIYPISVPTDVNGPIKLDVRLRFRNLSPLIFDRLELDEKLKKRLKIIDMATDSKLIEVEANGLASGEQKIDLSPASGVEKIVGSSASSEQKIVGLVMSMDKENGSVSIYDAQREKHVIKIDPKLLEGISICDKVEIEVENGAAKSIKKL
;
A
#
# COMPACT_ATOMS: atom_id res chain seq x y z
N MET A 1 33.24 42.26 -22.16
CA MET A 1 32.56 41.10 -22.80
C MET A 1 33.63 40.14 -23.30
N MET A 2 33.64 38.89 -22.83
CA MET A 2 34.63 37.88 -23.24
C MET A 2 34.48 37.59 -24.74
N ASN A 3 35.57 37.69 -25.50
CA ASN A 3 35.59 37.34 -26.92
C ASN A 3 35.45 35.81 -27.05
N ILE A 4 34.21 35.34 -27.19
CA ILE A 4 33.89 33.90 -27.27
C ILE A 4 34.53 33.33 -28.54
N SER A 5 35.42 32.35 -28.39
CA SER A 5 36.11 31.72 -29.52
C SER A 5 35.11 31.08 -30.50
N ARG A 6 35.45 31.09 -31.80
CA ARG A 6 34.61 30.51 -32.87
C ARG A 6 34.23 29.05 -32.58
N THR A 7 35.11 28.32 -31.92
CA THR A 7 34.89 26.92 -31.51
C THR A 7 33.86 26.78 -30.39
N HIS A 8 33.84 27.70 -29.42
CA HIS A 8 32.84 27.72 -28.35
C HIS A 8 31.44 28.00 -28.91
N LYS A 9 31.31 28.96 -29.84
CA LYS A 9 30.04 29.24 -30.52
C LYS A 9 29.49 27.99 -31.23
N LYS A 10 30.35 27.22 -31.91
CA LYS A 10 29.95 25.95 -32.56
C LYS A 10 29.39 24.92 -31.58
N TRP A 11 30.02 24.73 -30.42
CA TRP A 11 29.53 23.81 -29.40
C TRP A 11 28.22 24.25 -28.75
N VAL A 12 28.05 25.56 -28.51
CA VAL A 12 26.77 26.12 -28.03
C VAL A 12 25.68 25.83 -29.06
N SER A 13 25.89 26.19 -30.33
CA SER A 13 24.92 25.92 -31.39
C SER A 13 24.60 24.44 -31.53
N PHE A 14 25.61 23.56 -31.49
CA PHE A 14 25.41 22.10 -31.52
C PHE A 14 24.53 21.62 -30.35
N THR A 15 24.83 22.04 -29.13
CA THR A 15 24.10 21.60 -27.93
C THR A 15 22.64 22.05 -27.97
N VAL A 16 22.38 23.28 -28.38
CA VAL A 16 21.03 23.83 -28.50
C VAL A 16 20.25 23.11 -29.61
N VAL A 17 20.85 22.92 -30.79
CA VAL A 17 20.20 22.23 -31.91
C VAL A 17 19.95 20.77 -31.57
N ALA A 18 20.91 20.05 -30.99
CA ALA A 18 20.74 18.67 -30.56
C ALA A 18 19.66 18.56 -29.48
N GLY A 19 19.68 19.43 -28.47
CA GLY A 19 18.64 19.50 -27.45
C GLY A 19 17.25 19.74 -28.04
N PHE A 20 17.13 20.68 -28.99
CA PHE A 20 15.86 20.92 -29.69
C PHE A 20 15.42 19.70 -30.50
N ILE A 21 16.33 19.01 -31.22
CA ILE A 21 16.01 17.77 -31.94
C ILE A 21 15.51 16.70 -30.98
N PHE A 22 16.20 16.47 -29.85
CA PHE A 22 15.75 15.48 -28.85
C PHE A 22 14.41 15.87 -28.23
N TRP A 23 14.16 17.15 -27.98
CA TRP A 23 12.87 17.63 -27.51
C TRP A 23 11.76 17.41 -28.55
N VAL A 24 12.02 17.68 -29.84
CA VAL A 24 11.08 17.41 -30.93
C VAL A 24 10.82 15.92 -31.07
N VAL A 25 11.85 15.07 -31.02
CA VAL A 25 11.72 13.61 -31.06
C VAL A 25 10.94 13.09 -29.86
N TYR A 26 11.21 13.59 -28.66
CA TYR A 26 10.44 13.28 -27.46
C TYR A 26 8.97 13.72 -27.60
N ARG A 27 8.73 14.90 -28.18
CA ARG A 27 7.39 15.49 -28.29
C ARG A 27 6.52 14.86 -29.38
N LEU A 28 7.10 14.53 -30.53
CA LEU A 28 6.42 13.97 -31.71
C LEU A 28 6.56 12.46 -31.83
N GLY A 29 7.54 11.87 -31.16
CA GLY A 29 7.81 10.45 -31.19
C GLY A 29 6.62 9.55 -30.86
N PRO A 30 5.84 9.86 -29.81
CA PRO A 30 4.62 9.11 -29.51
C PRO A 30 3.48 9.31 -30.54
N ASP A 31 3.58 10.29 -31.45
CA ASP A 31 2.63 10.52 -32.56
C ASP A 31 2.96 9.69 -33.81
N LEU A 32 4.07 8.95 -33.83
CA LEU A 32 4.47 8.14 -34.99
C LEU A 32 3.65 6.85 -35.09
N PRO A 33 3.09 6.51 -36.27
CA PRO A 33 2.20 5.36 -36.47
C PRO A 33 2.94 4.02 -36.55
N MET A 34 3.98 3.81 -35.73
CA MET A 34 4.72 2.55 -35.67
C MET A 34 4.55 1.89 -34.28
N PRO A 35 4.07 0.63 -34.22
CA PRO A 35 3.91 -0.10 -32.97
C PRO A 35 5.22 -0.19 -32.17
N GLY A 36 5.18 0.08 -30.86
CA GLY A 36 6.32 -0.08 -29.94
C GLY A 36 7.22 1.14 -29.75
N ILE A 37 7.09 2.20 -30.57
CA ILE A 37 7.93 3.42 -30.47
C ILE A 37 7.76 4.16 -29.13
N GLU A 38 6.58 4.13 -28.53
CA GLU A 38 6.30 4.87 -27.29
C GLU A 38 7.14 4.40 -26.09
N LYS A 39 7.37 3.09 -25.93
CA LYS A 39 8.32 2.57 -24.92
C LYS A 39 9.76 2.74 -25.39
N GLY A 40 9.99 2.69 -26.71
CA GLY A 40 11.31 2.80 -27.32
C GLY A 40 11.98 4.17 -27.11
N ILE A 41 11.25 5.28 -27.16
CA ILE A 41 11.87 6.62 -27.12
C ILE A 41 12.39 6.99 -25.73
N VAL A 42 11.58 6.85 -24.68
CA VAL A 42 12.02 7.18 -23.31
C VAL A 42 13.16 6.26 -22.87
N TYR A 43 13.05 4.97 -23.17
CA TYR A 43 14.13 4.00 -22.94
C TYR A 43 15.40 4.34 -23.73
N PHE A 44 15.25 4.68 -25.02
CA PHE A 44 16.37 5.12 -25.86
C PHE A 44 17.06 6.38 -25.31
N LEU A 45 16.30 7.36 -24.82
CA LEU A 45 16.86 8.55 -24.19
C LEU A 45 17.66 8.19 -22.92
N GLY A 46 17.18 7.23 -22.12
CA GLY A 46 17.90 6.70 -20.97
C GLY A 46 19.23 6.04 -21.35
N VAL A 47 19.22 5.11 -22.31
CA VAL A 47 20.43 4.45 -22.83
C VAL A 47 21.40 5.48 -23.42
N LEU A 48 20.89 6.43 -24.20
CA LEU A 48 21.69 7.50 -24.80
C LEU A 48 22.34 8.38 -23.72
N ALA A 49 21.61 8.74 -22.66
CA ALA A 49 22.16 9.52 -21.55
C ALA A 49 23.31 8.78 -20.86
N VAL A 50 23.17 7.49 -20.59
CA VAL A 50 24.24 6.65 -20.01
C VAL A 50 25.45 6.62 -20.94
N LEU A 51 25.24 6.40 -22.25
CA LEU A 51 26.33 6.41 -23.24
C LEU A 51 27.05 7.78 -23.31
N LEU A 52 26.30 8.88 -23.21
CA LEU A 52 26.88 10.23 -23.15
C LEU A 52 27.71 10.44 -21.88
N ILE A 53 27.22 9.99 -20.71
CA ILE A 53 27.96 10.05 -19.44
C ILE A 53 29.28 9.25 -19.56
N LEU A 54 29.21 8.01 -20.05
CA LEU A 54 30.39 7.18 -20.27
C LEU A 54 31.38 7.84 -21.25
N PHE A 55 30.87 8.44 -22.33
CA PHE A 55 31.70 9.15 -23.29
C PHE A 55 32.41 10.36 -22.66
N VAL A 56 31.70 11.21 -21.93
CA VAL A 56 32.35 12.39 -21.30
C VAL A 56 33.37 11.97 -20.25
N MET A 57 33.18 10.83 -19.57
CA MET A 57 34.17 10.28 -18.63
C MET A 57 35.49 9.88 -19.31
N THR A 58 35.47 9.52 -20.60
CA THR A 58 36.69 9.19 -21.36
C THR A 58 37.67 10.36 -21.47
N TYR A 59 37.24 11.60 -21.23
CA TYR A 59 38.15 12.76 -21.17
C TYR A 59 39.27 12.56 -20.14
N SER A 60 38.95 12.05 -18.95
CA SER A 60 39.91 11.75 -17.89
C SER A 60 40.91 10.67 -18.33
N LEU A 61 40.43 9.68 -19.08
CA LEU A 61 41.25 8.60 -19.65
C LEU A 61 42.20 9.15 -20.74
N ARG A 62 41.68 9.95 -21.68
CA ARG A 62 42.46 10.64 -22.70
C ARG A 62 43.58 11.48 -22.09
N LYS A 63 43.27 12.28 -21.07
CA LYS A 63 44.23 13.17 -20.42
C LYS A 63 45.41 12.42 -19.78
N ARG A 64 45.21 11.17 -19.36
CA ARG A 64 46.21 10.39 -18.60
C ARG A 64 46.91 9.29 -19.40
N LEU A 65 46.22 8.62 -20.31
CA LEU A 65 46.64 7.30 -20.82
C LEU A 65 46.74 7.18 -22.36
N ALA A 66 46.16 8.10 -23.14
CA ALA A 66 46.05 7.90 -24.60
C ALA A 66 46.69 9.03 -25.42
N ARG A 67 48.01 8.90 -25.72
CA ARG A 67 48.73 9.79 -26.65
C ARG A 67 48.33 9.60 -28.14
N GLY A 68 47.50 8.61 -28.47
CA GLY A 68 47.11 8.26 -29.85
C GLY A 68 45.68 8.61 -30.29
N MET A 69 44.86 9.24 -29.44
CA MET A 69 43.47 9.59 -29.80
C MET A 69 43.40 10.91 -30.59
N PRO A 70 42.65 10.96 -31.72
CA PRO A 70 42.58 12.14 -32.58
C PRO A 70 41.92 13.37 -31.93
N GLY A 71 42.27 14.55 -32.43
CA GLY A 71 41.69 15.84 -32.02
C GLY A 71 42.51 16.59 -30.96
N ARG A 72 42.24 17.90 -30.79
CA ARG A 72 42.91 18.77 -29.81
C ARG A 72 42.32 18.59 -28.41
N LEU A 73 43.15 18.64 -27.37
CA LEU A 73 42.71 18.48 -25.98
C LEU A 73 41.62 19.49 -25.57
N ASP A 74 41.71 20.74 -26.05
CA ASP A 74 40.72 21.78 -25.79
C ASP A 74 39.33 21.42 -26.33
N ASN A 75 39.25 20.77 -27.49
CA ASN A 75 37.98 20.31 -28.05
C ASN A 75 37.34 19.20 -27.20
N TRP A 76 38.16 18.32 -26.62
CA TRP A 76 37.67 17.26 -25.74
C TRP A 76 37.17 17.81 -24.41
N LEU A 77 37.81 18.85 -23.88
CA LEU A 77 37.29 19.57 -22.72
C LEU A 77 35.96 20.27 -23.04
N LEU A 78 35.83 20.87 -24.22
CA LEU A 78 34.55 21.44 -24.66
C LEU A 78 33.48 20.35 -24.81
N ALA A 79 33.80 19.23 -25.44
CA ALA A 79 32.89 18.09 -25.55
C ALA A 79 32.42 17.60 -24.18
N HIS A 80 33.33 17.42 -23.23
CA HIS A 80 33.00 17.00 -21.86
C HIS A 80 31.96 17.92 -21.19
N ILE A 81 32.13 19.24 -21.31
CA ILE A 81 31.23 20.22 -20.69
C ILE A 81 29.87 20.27 -21.40
N TYR A 82 29.87 20.38 -22.73
CA TYR A 82 28.65 20.58 -23.50
C TYR A 82 27.80 19.31 -23.64
N LEU A 83 28.44 18.16 -23.82
CA LEU A 83 27.72 16.88 -23.81
C LEU A 83 27.23 16.52 -22.41
N GLY A 84 27.93 16.95 -21.34
CA GLY A 84 27.42 16.83 -19.98
C GLY A 84 26.14 17.65 -19.75
N LEU A 85 26.10 18.89 -20.24
CA LEU A 85 24.89 19.73 -20.21
C LEU A 85 23.76 19.14 -21.06
N LEU A 86 24.08 18.60 -22.24
CA LEU A 86 23.11 17.91 -23.09
C LEU A 86 22.56 16.66 -22.41
N ALA A 87 23.41 15.87 -21.74
CA ALA A 87 23.00 14.69 -20.99
C ALA A 87 22.03 15.05 -19.87
N LEU A 88 22.27 16.13 -19.11
CA LEU A 88 21.33 16.60 -18.08
C LEU A 88 19.94 16.91 -18.66
N PHE A 89 19.89 17.55 -19.82
CA PHE A 89 18.61 17.83 -20.50
C PHE A 89 17.94 16.57 -21.01
N ILE A 90 18.68 15.64 -21.63
CA ILE A 90 18.15 14.34 -22.08
C ILE A 90 17.64 13.52 -20.89
N ILE A 91 18.31 13.56 -19.74
CA ILE A 91 17.88 12.89 -18.52
C ILE A 91 16.57 13.48 -18.01
N ALA A 92 16.40 14.81 -18.07
CA ALA A 92 15.12 15.42 -17.72
C ALA A 92 13.97 14.96 -18.65
N LEU A 93 14.24 14.76 -19.95
CA LEU A 93 13.28 14.18 -20.89
C LEU A 93 13.01 12.69 -20.59
N HIS A 94 14.04 11.91 -20.26
CA HIS A 94 13.93 10.50 -19.88
C HIS A 94 13.11 10.32 -18.59
N ALA A 95 13.34 11.18 -17.59
CA ALA A 95 12.55 11.24 -16.36
C ALA A 95 11.17 11.86 -16.55
N GLU A 96 10.83 12.29 -17.77
CA GLU A 96 9.58 12.97 -18.12
C GLU A 96 9.25 14.16 -17.18
N PHE A 97 10.31 14.82 -16.67
CA PHE A 97 10.25 15.89 -15.68
C PHE A 97 9.61 15.51 -14.32
N ARG A 98 9.58 14.23 -13.94
CA ARG A 98 9.14 13.76 -12.62
C ARG A 98 10.36 13.42 -11.76
N PHE A 99 10.44 14.03 -10.58
CA PHE A 99 11.53 13.83 -9.63
C PHE A 99 10.93 13.57 -8.24
N GLY A 100 11.32 12.45 -7.63
CA GLY A 100 10.92 12.05 -6.28
C GLY A 100 12.04 12.28 -5.27
N TRP A 101 11.94 11.67 -4.09
CA TRP A 101 13.03 11.63 -3.11
C TRP A 101 13.66 10.23 -3.05
N ASP A 102 14.14 9.78 -4.21
CA ASP A 102 14.71 8.45 -4.45
C ASP A 102 16.16 8.52 -4.97
N TYR A 103 16.81 7.37 -5.08
CA TYR A 103 18.18 7.28 -5.59
C TYR A 103 18.30 7.82 -7.04
N SER A 104 17.24 7.74 -7.86
CA SER A 104 17.20 8.28 -9.23
C SER A 104 17.35 9.79 -9.22
N THR A 105 16.60 10.47 -8.35
CA THR A 105 16.65 11.92 -8.19
C THR A 105 17.99 12.37 -7.59
N PHE A 106 18.54 11.60 -6.64
CA PHE A 106 19.91 11.85 -6.18
C PHE A 106 20.92 11.75 -7.33
N GLY A 107 20.76 10.81 -8.27
CA GLY A 107 21.57 10.74 -9.49
C GLY A 107 21.57 12.05 -10.28
N VAL A 108 20.40 12.67 -10.47
CA VAL A 108 20.27 13.98 -11.15
C VAL A 108 20.94 15.10 -10.34
N ILE A 109 20.78 15.11 -9.02
CA ILE A 109 21.43 16.09 -8.13
C ILE A 109 22.95 15.97 -8.23
N PHE A 110 23.50 14.74 -8.15
CA PHE A 110 24.93 14.51 -8.31
C PHE A 110 25.41 14.95 -9.69
N LEU A 111 24.65 14.69 -10.77
CA LEU A 111 24.99 15.15 -12.11
C LEU A 111 25.04 16.68 -12.19
N ALA A 112 24.04 17.37 -11.64
CA ALA A 112 24.02 18.82 -11.57
C ALA A 112 25.24 19.36 -10.79
N LEU A 113 25.59 18.74 -9.65
CA LEU A 113 26.78 19.09 -8.88
C LEU A 113 28.09 18.84 -9.64
N VAL A 114 28.20 17.75 -10.41
CA VAL A 114 29.35 17.49 -11.31
C VAL A 114 29.46 18.62 -12.34
N ILE A 115 28.35 19.04 -12.94
CA ILE A 115 28.34 20.13 -13.93
C ILE A 115 28.76 21.46 -13.29
N VAL A 116 28.19 21.82 -12.14
CA VAL A 116 28.53 23.05 -11.40
C VAL A 116 30.01 23.07 -11.02
N THR A 117 30.50 21.98 -10.42
CA THR A 117 31.92 21.86 -10.07
C THR A 117 32.81 21.88 -11.32
N GLY A 118 32.37 21.31 -12.45
CA GLY A 118 33.06 21.39 -13.74
C GLY A 118 33.16 22.82 -14.28
N ILE A 119 32.09 23.63 -14.17
CA ILE A 119 32.08 25.05 -14.56
C ILE A 119 33.05 25.85 -13.69
N VAL A 120 33.04 25.63 -12.37
CA VAL A 120 34.02 26.24 -11.44
C VAL A 120 35.46 25.86 -11.83
N GLY A 121 35.69 24.60 -12.21
CA GLY A 121 36.97 24.16 -12.75
C GLY A 121 37.41 24.94 -13.98
N ARG A 122 36.52 25.10 -14.96
CA ARG A 122 36.77 25.89 -16.16
C ARG A 122 37.11 27.35 -15.81
N TYR A 123 36.42 27.92 -14.82
CA TYR A 123 36.73 29.27 -14.34
C TYR A 123 38.16 29.36 -13.80
N PHE A 124 38.58 28.42 -12.96
CA PHE A 124 39.96 28.37 -12.47
C PHE A 124 40.98 28.20 -13.60
N TYR A 125 40.75 27.28 -14.55
CA TYR A 125 41.69 27.04 -15.65
C TYR A 125 41.78 28.18 -16.67
N SER A 126 40.78 29.06 -16.76
CA SER A 126 40.80 30.18 -17.71
C SER A 126 41.31 31.50 -17.11
N ARG A 127 41.10 31.73 -15.81
CA ARG A 127 41.50 32.99 -15.14
C ARG A 127 42.83 32.88 -14.40
N VAL A 128 43.11 31.76 -13.74
CA VAL A 128 44.30 31.63 -12.89
C VAL A 128 45.60 31.69 -13.70
N PRO A 129 45.74 31.05 -14.88
CA PRO A 129 46.95 31.21 -15.69
C PRO A 129 47.20 32.64 -16.17
N ALA A 130 46.14 33.39 -16.49
CA ALA A 130 46.26 34.79 -16.88
C ALA A 130 46.70 35.68 -15.70
N LEU A 131 46.20 35.40 -14.49
CA LEU A 131 46.63 36.06 -13.26
C LEU A 131 48.09 35.73 -12.93
N ILE A 132 48.50 34.48 -13.07
CA ILE A 132 49.89 34.04 -12.89
C ILE A 132 50.81 34.74 -13.91
N ALA A 133 50.42 34.78 -15.18
CA ALA A 133 51.22 35.43 -16.22
C ALA A 133 51.38 36.93 -15.98
N ALA A 134 50.30 37.64 -15.60
CA ALA A 134 50.36 39.06 -15.28
C ALA A 134 51.18 39.35 -14.01
N GLU A 135 51.11 38.49 -13.00
CA GLU A 135 51.95 38.57 -11.79
C GLU A 135 53.42 38.31 -12.13
N GLN A 136 53.72 37.33 -12.99
CA GLN A 136 55.07 37.03 -13.45
C GLN A 136 55.67 38.15 -14.29
N GLU A 137 54.92 38.75 -15.22
CA GLU A 137 55.37 39.88 -16.03
C GLU A 137 55.75 41.09 -15.16
N LYS A 138 54.93 41.38 -14.13
CA LYS A 138 55.21 42.45 -13.18
C LYS A 138 56.45 42.17 -12.32
N VAL A 139 56.67 40.93 -11.92
CA VAL A 139 57.86 40.51 -11.17
C VAL A 139 59.11 40.58 -12.05
N LEU A 140 59.05 40.10 -13.29
CA LEU A 140 60.16 40.15 -14.24
C LEU A 140 60.56 41.60 -14.56
N SER A 141 59.60 42.48 -14.85
CA SER A 141 59.89 43.90 -15.08
C SER A 141 60.58 44.57 -13.88
N ARG A 142 60.13 44.27 -12.64
CA ARG A 142 60.82 44.79 -11.44
C ARG A 142 62.22 44.21 -11.25
N LEU A 143 62.44 42.95 -11.62
CA LEU A 143 63.76 42.33 -11.55
C LEU A 143 64.73 43.00 -12.53
N ASP A 144 64.26 43.30 -13.74
CA ASP A 144 65.04 44.04 -14.74
C ASP A 144 65.41 45.44 -14.22
N ASP A 145 64.44 46.20 -13.66
CA ASP A 145 64.68 47.52 -13.05
C ASP A 145 65.74 47.48 -11.93
N ILE A 146 65.69 46.44 -11.08
CA ILE A 146 66.65 46.25 -9.98
C ILE A 146 68.04 45.89 -10.52
N ILE A 147 68.12 45.04 -11.55
CA ILE A 147 69.39 44.66 -12.17
C ILE A 147 70.03 45.88 -12.84
N GLU A 148 69.25 46.71 -13.54
CA GLU A 148 69.73 47.96 -14.14
C GLU A 148 70.22 48.93 -13.07
N SER A 149 69.41 49.17 -12.03
CA SER A 149 69.78 50.04 -10.90
C SER A 149 71.04 49.55 -10.16
N ALA A 150 71.19 48.23 -9.99
CA ALA A 150 72.38 47.65 -9.38
C ALA A 150 73.61 47.77 -10.28
N ASN A 151 73.46 47.62 -11.60
CA ASN A 151 74.54 47.81 -12.57
C ASN A 151 75.01 49.27 -12.64
N ASP A 152 74.09 50.23 -12.58
CA ASP A 152 74.43 51.67 -12.53
C ASP A 152 75.24 52.01 -11.27
N LEU A 153 74.89 51.43 -10.13
CA LEU A 153 75.67 51.59 -8.89
C LEU A 153 77.08 50.98 -9.00
N LEU A 154 77.32 50.04 -9.91
CA LEU A 154 78.65 49.44 -10.13
C LEU A 154 79.56 50.29 -11.02
N LEU A 155 79.01 51.21 -11.82
CA LEU A 155 79.75 52.06 -12.75
C LEU A 155 80.66 53.04 -11.99
N GLY A 156 81.96 53.03 -12.32
CA GLY A 156 82.95 53.95 -11.75
C GLY A 156 83.39 53.65 -10.31
N LYS A 157 82.93 52.55 -9.70
CA LYS A 157 83.31 52.13 -8.33
C LYS A 157 84.58 51.29 -8.25
N SER A 158 85.10 51.13 -7.03
CA SER A 158 86.31 50.35 -6.75
C SER A 158 86.20 48.86 -7.16
N ARG A 159 87.34 48.24 -7.51
CA ARG A 159 87.41 46.81 -7.87
C ARG A 159 86.83 45.87 -6.80
N PRO A 160 87.05 46.09 -5.48
CA PRO A 160 86.43 45.27 -4.44
C PRO A 160 84.90 45.37 -4.42
N PHE A 161 84.33 46.57 -4.62
CA PHE A 161 82.87 46.77 -4.70
C PHE A 161 82.27 45.96 -5.84
N GLN A 162 82.84 46.11 -7.04
CA GLN A 162 82.39 45.42 -8.24
C GLN A 162 82.49 43.90 -8.11
N LYS A 163 83.53 43.39 -7.44
CA LYS A 163 83.69 41.95 -7.21
C LYS A 163 82.62 41.41 -6.24
N ILE A 164 82.35 42.10 -5.14
CA ILE A 164 81.40 41.63 -4.11
C ILE A 164 79.97 41.70 -4.66
N ILE A 165 79.50 42.87 -5.09
CA ILE A 165 78.13 43.04 -5.57
C ILE A 165 77.93 42.38 -6.93
N GLY A 166 78.88 42.51 -7.85
CA GLY A 166 78.75 41.94 -9.20
C GLY A 166 78.77 40.41 -9.23
N SER A 167 79.48 39.75 -8.31
CA SER A 167 79.42 38.28 -8.21
C SER A 167 78.06 37.80 -7.72
N GLU A 168 77.47 38.49 -6.75
CA GLU A 168 76.13 38.22 -6.22
C GLU A 168 75.04 38.56 -7.24
N LEU A 169 75.22 39.63 -8.02
CA LEU A 169 74.30 40.01 -9.10
C LEU A 169 74.29 38.97 -10.23
N ASN A 170 75.43 38.34 -10.52
CA ASN A 170 75.53 37.30 -11.55
C ASN A 170 75.19 35.88 -11.04
N THR A 171 74.90 35.73 -9.74
CA THR A 171 74.49 34.45 -9.16
C THR A 171 72.97 34.44 -8.98
N PRO A 172 72.26 33.34 -9.32
CA PRO A 172 70.83 33.22 -9.01
C PRO A 172 70.60 33.36 -7.50
N ALA A 173 69.61 34.16 -7.07
CA ALA A 173 69.39 34.34 -5.64
C ALA A 173 68.87 33.05 -5.01
N ARG A 174 69.19 32.85 -3.73
CA ARG A 174 68.64 31.70 -2.99
C ARG A 174 67.15 31.91 -2.79
N LEU A 175 66.36 30.86 -3.05
CA LEU A 175 64.89 30.83 -2.83
C LEU A 175 64.47 31.13 -1.38
N SER A 176 65.39 31.03 -0.41
CA SER A 176 65.17 31.36 1.00
C SER A 176 66.48 31.81 1.64
N PRO A 177 66.90 33.08 1.46
CA PRO A 177 68.09 33.61 2.13
C PRO A 177 67.81 33.84 3.61
N LYS A 178 68.75 33.48 4.49
CA LYS A 178 68.66 33.79 5.92
C LYS A 178 69.00 35.26 6.15
N SER A 179 68.48 35.88 7.21
CA SER A 179 68.84 37.26 7.59
C SER A 179 70.35 37.46 7.78
N GLU A 180 71.02 36.44 8.30
CA GLU A 180 72.48 36.37 8.48
C GLU A 180 73.26 36.57 7.17
N TYR A 181 72.70 36.16 6.03
CA TYR A 181 73.33 36.30 4.71
C TYR A 181 73.59 37.76 4.35
N TRP A 182 72.60 38.63 4.59
CA TRP A 182 72.72 40.06 4.29
C TRP A 182 73.67 40.76 5.27
N SER A 183 73.69 40.32 6.53
CA SER A 183 74.66 40.78 7.52
C SER A 183 76.10 40.39 7.16
N GLU A 184 76.32 39.17 6.66
CA GLU A 184 77.63 38.72 6.16
C GLU A 184 78.07 39.51 4.93
N LEU A 185 77.15 39.81 4.01
CA LEU A 185 77.43 40.65 2.85
C LEU A 185 77.80 42.08 3.26
N GLN A 186 77.07 42.64 4.23
CA GLN A 186 77.35 43.97 4.80
C GLN A 186 78.71 44.01 5.49
N ALA A 187 79.09 42.97 6.24
CA ALA A 187 80.39 42.87 6.90
C ALA A 187 81.56 42.87 5.90
N LYS A 188 81.39 42.25 4.71
CA LYS A 188 82.39 42.32 3.64
C LYS A 188 82.58 43.73 3.06
N GLY A 189 81.63 44.63 3.28
CA GLY A 189 81.68 46.04 2.86
C GLY A 189 82.60 46.93 3.70
N GLU A 190 83.13 46.44 4.84
CA GLU A 190 84.04 47.21 5.69
C GLU A 190 85.41 47.48 5.04
N ILE A 191 85.74 46.74 3.97
CA ILE A 191 87.01 46.83 3.20
C ILE A 191 86.92 47.89 2.08
N LEU A 192 85.81 48.63 1.98
CA LEU A 192 85.55 49.62 0.94
C LEU A 192 85.90 51.06 1.39
N PRO A 193 86.24 51.97 0.46
CA PRO A 193 86.37 53.41 0.75
C PRO A 193 85.12 53.96 1.45
N GLU A 194 85.27 54.86 2.44
CA GLU A 194 84.15 55.43 3.21
C GLU A 194 83.10 56.09 2.31
N GLU A 195 83.54 56.70 1.21
CA GLU A 195 82.69 57.34 0.19
C GLU A 195 81.80 56.36 -0.61
N GLU A 196 82.12 55.06 -0.62
CA GLU A 196 81.35 54.02 -1.32
C GLU A 196 80.43 53.21 -0.38
N LYS A 197 80.56 53.36 0.95
CA LYS A 197 79.82 52.53 1.91
C LYS A 197 78.31 52.75 1.86
N GLU A 198 77.85 53.96 1.56
CA GLU A 198 76.42 54.24 1.45
C GLU A 198 75.82 53.59 0.21
N ASP A 199 76.52 53.65 -0.92
CA ASP A 199 76.11 52.99 -2.17
C ASP A 199 76.17 51.46 -2.05
N PHE A 200 77.11 50.93 -1.25
CA PHE A 200 77.18 49.51 -0.94
C PHE A 200 75.94 49.04 -0.16
N LYS A 201 75.49 49.80 0.84
CA LYS A 201 74.24 49.50 1.56
C LYS A 201 73.02 49.50 0.64
N LYS A 202 72.96 50.43 -0.32
CA LYS A 202 71.90 50.49 -1.34
C LYS A 202 71.96 49.25 -2.26
N ALA A 203 73.14 48.86 -2.71
CA ALA A 203 73.33 47.66 -3.54
C ALA A 203 72.93 46.37 -2.80
N VAL A 204 73.27 46.23 -1.51
CA VAL A 204 72.83 45.09 -0.69
C VAL A 204 71.31 45.06 -0.53
N ALA A 205 70.67 46.22 -0.31
CA ALA A 205 69.21 46.30 -0.22
C ALA A 205 68.51 45.91 -1.53
N LEU A 206 69.08 46.30 -2.68
CA LEU A 206 68.59 45.89 -4.01
C LEU A 206 68.72 44.38 -4.23
N LEU A 207 69.83 43.76 -3.79
CA LEU A 207 70.01 42.31 -3.84
C LEU A 207 69.01 41.57 -2.93
N GLU A 208 68.70 42.13 -1.75
CA GLU A 208 67.67 41.60 -0.86
C GLU A 208 66.27 41.68 -1.47
N GLU A 209 65.92 42.82 -2.09
CA GLU A 209 64.66 42.97 -2.79
C GLU A 209 64.55 42.02 -3.99
N ARG A 210 65.63 41.87 -4.77
CA ARG A 210 65.71 40.90 -5.86
C ARG A 210 65.45 39.48 -5.39
N ALA A 211 66.12 39.03 -4.32
CA ALA A 211 65.94 37.68 -3.79
C ALA A 211 64.51 37.45 -3.29
N ARG A 212 63.88 38.48 -2.70
CA ARG A 212 62.48 38.44 -2.27
C ARG A 212 61.51 38.32 -3.45
N LEU A 213 61.75 39.04 -4.54
CA LEU A 213 60.95 38.97 -5.77
C LEU A 213 61.14 37.63 -6.49
N GLU A 214 62.36 37.11 -6.57
CA GLU A 214 62.64 35.78 -7.13
C GLU A 214 61.92 34.67 -6.33
N ALA A 215 61.90 34.76 -4.99
CA ALA A 215 61.12 33.86 -4.14
C ALA A 215 59.59 34.00 -4.33
N GLN A 216 59.09 35.21 -4.60
CA GLN A 216 57.69 35.44 -4.97
C GLN A 216 57.32 34.87 -6.34
N SER A 217 58.25 34.80 -7.30
CA SER A 217 58.02 34.23 -8.64
C SER A 217 57.61 32.74 -8.63
N VAL A 218 57.87 32.05 -7.52
CA VAL A 218 57.46 30.65 -7.25
C VAL A 218 55.94 30.56 -6.95
N SER A 219 55.18 31.66 -7.09
CA SER A 219 53.73 31.76 -6.84
C SER A 219 52.88 30.71 -7.57
N GLN A 220 53.41 30.00 -8.58
CA GLN A 220 52.78 28.81 -9.16
C GLN A 220 52.43 27.73 -8.12
N LEU A 221 53.12 27.68 -6.97
CA LEU A 221 52.79 26.76 -5.87
C LEU A 221 51.55 27.18 -5.05
N LYS A 222 51.19 28.48 -5.01
CA LYS A 222 50.06 29.02 -4.22
C LYS A 222 48.71 28.48 -4.70
N TYR A 223 48.56 28.28 -6.01
CA TYR A 223 47.31 27.82 -6.62
C TYR A 223 47.21 26.28 -6.72
N LYS A 224 48.32 25.56 -6.51
CA LYS A 224 48.36 24.09 -6.52
C LYS A 224 47.40 23.41 -5.52
N PRO A 225 47.29 23.83 -4.24
CA PRO A 225 46.32 23.24 -3.30
C PRO A 225 44.88 23.53 -3.73
N LEU A 226 44.59 24.71 -4.31
CA LEU A 226 43.26 25.05 -4.81
C LEU A 226 42.84 24.11 -5.96
N PHE A 227 43.71 23.89 -6.95
CA PHE A 227 43.43 22.95 -8.05
C PHE A 227 43.28 21.50 -7.57
N ARG A 228 44.08 21.07 -6.58
CA ARG A 228 43.97 19.73 -5.98
C ARG A 228 42.66 19.56 -5.21
N GLY A 229 42.28 20.55 -4.39
CA GLY A 229 41.04 20.53 -3.62
C GLY A 229 39.81 20.49 -4.53
N TRP A 230 39.77 21.36 -5.55
CA TRP A 230 38.71 21.35 -6.56
C TRP A 230 38.61 20.00 -7.28
N LEU A 231 39.73 19.44 -7.75
CA LEU A 231 39.74 18.18 -8.47
C LEU A 231 39.26 17.03 -7.59
N ALA A 232 39.68 17.00 -6.31
CA ALA A 232 39.22 15.99 -5.36
C ALA A 232 37.71 16.08 -5.15
N ALA A 233 37.17 17.28 -4.93
CA ALA A 233 35.73 17.49 -4.79
C ALA A 233 34.96 17.04 -6.04
N HIS A 234 35.41 17.43 -7.23
CA HIS A 234 34.78 17.03 -8.49
C HIS A 234 34.78 15.51 -8.69
N LEU A 235 35.88 14.83 -8.36
CA LEU A 235 35.98 13.37 -8.44
C LEU A 235 35.10 12.65 -7.41
N LEU A 236 34.97 13.17 -6.19
CA LEU A 236 34.09 12.60 -5.16
C LEU A 236 32.62 12.67 -5.59
N VAL A 237 32.17 13.83 -6.08
CA VAL A 237 30.81 14.00 -6.59
C VAL A 237 30.58 13.11 -7.83
N THR A 238 31.59 12.97 -8.70
CA THR A 238 31.51 12.07 -9.86
C THR A 238 31.40 10.60 -9.44
N ALA A 239 32.12 10.17 -8.39
CA ALA A 239 31.99 8.83 -7.85
C ALA A 239 30.57 8.58 -7.31
N GLY A 240 30.00 9.54 -6.58
CA GLY A 240 28.60 9.50 -6.14
C GLY A 240 27.62 9.37 -7.31
N LEU A 241 27.81 10.14 -8.38
CA LEU A 241 27.02 10.02 -9.61
C LEU A 241 27.08 8.61 -10.21
N ILE A 242 28.28 8.02 -10.32
CA ILE A 242 28.44 6.68 -10.89
C ILE A 242 27.67 5.64 -10.07
N VAL A 243 27.76 5.72 -8.74
CA VAL A 243 27.01 4.81 -7.85
C VAL A 243 25.50 4.98 -8.06
N MET A 244 24.99 6.21 -8.04
CA MET A 244 23.54 6.45 -8.19
C MET A 244 23.00 6.04 -9.56
N VAL A 245 23.73 6.32 -10.65
CA VAL A 245 23.34 5.89 -12.01
C VAL A 245 23.36 4.37 -12.12
N THR A 246 24.35 3.70 -11.51
CA THR A 246 24.41 2.23 -11.51
C THR A 246 23.24 1.64 -10.74
N LEU A 247 22.94 2.16 -9.55
CA LEU A 247 21.78 1.74 -8.76
C LEU A 247 20.48 1.92 -9.54
N HIS A 248 20.30 3.07 -10.20
CA HIS A 248 19.12 3.36 -11.00
C HIS A 248 18.94 2.40 -12.18
N VAL A 249 20.00 2.13 -12.95
CA VAL A 249 19.94 1.19 -14.07
C VAL A 249 19.67 -0.23 -13.58
N LEU A 250 20.25 -0.64 -12.44
CA LEU A 250 20.02 -1.97 -11.87
C LEU A 250 18.59 -2.11 -11.36
N ASP A 251 18.06 -1.12 -10.65
CA ASP A 251 16.70 -1.20 -10.12
C ASP A 251 15.63 -1.15 -11.23
N ASP A 252 15.80 -0.30 -12.24
CA ASP A 252 14.88 -0.28 -13.39
C ASP A 252 14.91 -1.61 -14.18
N SER A 253 16.10 -2.22 -14.29
CA SER A 253 16.27 -3.48 -15.03
C SER A 253 15.84 -4.73 -14.24
N PHE A 254 15.99 -4.72 -12.91
CA PHE A 254 15.85 -5.92 -12.08
C PHE A 254 14.90 -5.78 -10.88
N ARG A 255 14.32 -4.59 -10.64
CA ARG A 255 13.48 -4.24 -9.46
C ARG A 255 14.07 -4.76 -8.16
N VAL A 256 15.26 -4.26 -7.85
CA VAL A 256 16.06 -4.66 -6.68
C VAL A 256 15.47 -4.08 -5.39
N PHE A 257 14.73 -2.96 -5.46
CA PHE A 257 14.08 -2.30 -4.33
C PHE A 257 12.55 -2.35 -4.43
N PRO A 258 11.83 -2.41 -3.29
CA PRO A 258 10.38 -2.26 -3.28
C PRO A 258 10.00 -0.83 -3.73
N PRO A 259 8.85 -0.66 -4.42
CA PRO A 259 8.36 0.66 -4.77
C PRO A 259 8.07 1.50 -3.52
N THR A 260 8.02 2.81 -3.69
CA THR A 260 7.70 3.77 -2.64
C THR A 260 6.29 4.32 -2.81
N ALA A 261 5.74 4.94 -1.77
CA ALA A 261 4.40 5.55 -1.83
C ALA A 261 4.23 6.57 -2.98
N SER A 262 5.30 7.29 -3.35
CA SER A 262 5.28 8.28 -4.44
C SER A 262 5.23 7.68 -5.85
N ASP A 263 5.51 6.37 -6.00
CA ASP A 263 5.44 5.71 -7.30
C ASP A 263 3.99 5.40 -7.72
N PHE A 264 3.09 5.33 -6.73
CA PHE A 264 1.67 5.07 -6.92
C PHE A 264 0.88 6.36 -7.10
N GLY A 265 -0.12 6.33 -7.98
CA GLY A 265 -1.10 7.41 -8.08
C GLY A 265 -2.09 7.31 -6.92
N SER A 266 -2.30 8.43 -6.22
CA SER A 266 -3.31 8.50 -5.16
C SER A 266 -4.72 8.52 -5.77
N PRO A 267 -5.72 7.88 -5.13
CA PRO A 267 -7.11 7.96 -5.59
C PRO A 267 -7.63 9.39 -5.71
N GLN A 268 -7.15 10.33 -4.88
CA GLN A 268 -7.49 11.75 -4.94
C GLN A 268 -6.96 12.43 -6.23
N GLU A 269 -5.79 12.05 -6.71
CA GLU A 269 -5.30 12.50 -8.02
C GLU A 269 -6.16 11.93 -9.15
N CYS A 270 -6.53 10.64 -9.06
CA CYS A 270 -7.43 10.02 -10.02
C CYS A 270 -8.79 10.74 -10.07
N ARG A 271 -9.35 11.12 -8.90
CA ARG A 271 -10.63 11.82 -8.77
C ARG A 271 -10.70 13.08 -9.63
N GLN A 272 -9.61 13.79 -9.85
CA GLN A 272 -9.62 15.05 -10.62
C GLN A 272 -10.22 14.87 -12.03
N CYS A 273 -10.02 13.70 -12.63
CA CYS A 273 -10.60 13.34 -13.94
C CYS A 273 -11.63 12.22 -13.84
N HIS A 274 -11.46 11.27 -12.91
CA HIS A 274 -12.30 10.09 -12.72
C HIS A 274 -13.22 10.24 -11.49
N GLN A 275 -13.96 11.34 -11.44
CA GLN A 275 -14.82 11.69 -10.28
C GLN A 275 -15.82 10.57 -9.97
N ARG A 276 -16.56 10.10 -10.99
CA ARG A 276 -17.55 9.02 -10.83
C ARG A 276 -16.94 7.76 -10.24
N GLN A 277 -15.85 7.26 -10.84
CA GLN A 277 -15.23 6.01 -10.39
C GLN A 277 -14.68 6.14 -8.97
N TYR A 278 -14.11 7.30 -8.63
CA TYR A 278 -13.67 7.58 -7.27
C TYR A 278 -14.85 7.62 -6.29
N ASP A 279 -15.93 8.33 -6.61
CA ASP A 279 -17.09 8.48 -5.74
C ASP A 279 -17.81 7.13 -5.52
N GLU A 280 -17.83 6.25 -6.54
CA GLU A 280 -18.30 4.86 -6.42
C GLU A 280 -17.34 4.00 -5.56
N TRP A 281 -16.03 4.10 -5.80
CA TRP A 281 -15.02 3.29 -5.11
C TRP A 281 -14.85 3.65 -3.63
N ILE A 282 -14.86 4.95 -3.28
CA ILE A 282 -14.52 5.41 -1.91
C ILE A 282 -15.50 4.89 -0.85
N GLY A 283 -16.75 4.61 -1.24
CA GLY A 283 -17.76 3.99 -0.39
C GLY A 283 -17.71 2.46 -0.34
N SER A 284 -16.85 1.83 -1.15
CA SER A 284 -16.80 0.37 -1.31
C SER A 284 -15.98 -0.34 -0.23
N MET A 285 -16.25 -1.64 -0.08
CA MET A 285 -15.46 -2.51 0.79
C MET A 285 -14.00 -2.68 0.34
N HIS A 286 -13.71 -2.42 -0.95
CA HIS A 286 -12.33 -2.35 -1.45
C HIS A 286 -11.55 -1.20 -0.81
N ALA A 287 -12.13 0.01 -0.79
CA ALA A 287 -11.52 1.17 -0.13
C ALA A 287 -11.44 0.98 1.40
N TYR A 288 -12.43 0.30 1.99
CA TYR A 288 -12.50 0.04 3.43
C TYR A 288 -11.58 -1.10 3.93
N GLY A 289 -10.97 -1.87 3.02
CA GLY A 289 -10.28 -3.14 3.36
C GLY A 289 -9.26 -3.06 4.49
N GLN A 290 -8.50 -1.97 4.57
CA GLN A 290 -7.50 -1.69 5.63
C GLN A 290 -8.09 -1.07 6.91
N VAL A 291 -9.28 -0.48 6.81
CA VAL A 291 -9.94 0.28 7.89
C VAL A 291 -10.92 -0.58 8.68
N SER A 292 -11.28 -1.77 8.16
CA SER A 292 -12.15 -2.72 8.84
C SER A 292 -11.57 -3.17 10.20
N PRO A 293 -12.24 -2.87 11.33
CA PRO A 293 -11.78 -3.28 12.65
C PRO A 293 -11.86 -4.80 12.81
N VAL A 294 -12.85 -5.44 12.19
CA VAL A 294 -13.01 -6.90 12.21
C VAL A 294 -11.83 -7.57 11.51
N ALA A 295 -11.47 -7.12 10.30
CA ALA A 295 -10.36 -7.69 9.55
C ALA A 295 -9.01 -7.45 10.26
N PHE A 296 -8.78 -6.25 10.79
CA PHE A 296 -7.53 -5.91 11.46
C PHE A 296 -7.34 -6.72 12.76
N VAL A 297 -8.37 -6.81 13.60
CA VAL A 297 -8.31 -7.56 14.86
C VAL A 297 -8.28 -9.08 14.61
N LEU A 298 -9.00 -9.58 13.61
CA LEU A 298 -8.87 -10.98 13.18
C LEU A 298 -7.44 -11.30 12.75
N ASN A 299 -6.81 -10.43 11.95
CA ASN A 299 -5.41 -10.59 11.58
C ASN A 299 -4.49 -10.61 12.82
N LEU A 300 -4.68 -9.72 13.80
CA LEU A 300 -3.91 -9.73 15.05
C LEU A 300 -4.02 -11.08 15.77
N LYS A 301 -5.24 -11.60 15.94
CA LYS A 301 -5.49 -12.89 16.61
C LYS A 301 -4.90 -14.08 15.85
N VAL A 302 -5.00 -14.09 14.52
CA VAL A 302 -4.38 -15.12 13.68
C VAL A 302 -2.85 -15.06 13.75
N GLN A 303 -2.27 -13.86 13.83
CA GLN A 303 -0.82 -13.68 13.96
C GLN A 303 -0.31 -14.14 15.32
N GLU A 304 -1.04 -13.82 16.39
CA GLU A 304 -0.77 -14.31 17.75
C GLU A 304 -0.79 -15.86 17.79
N ASP A 305 -1.88 -16.48 17.34
CA ASP A 305 -2.04 -17.94 17.33
C ASP A 305 -1.00 -18.65 16.44
N SER A 306 -0.66 -18.05 15.29
CA SER A 306 0.33 -18.61 14.36
C SER A 306 1.78 -18.26 14.70
N LYS A 307 2.05 -17.49 15.77
CA LYS A 307 3.38 -16.97 16.14
C LYS A 307 4.04 -16.18 15.00
N GLY A 308 3.27 -15.34 14.32
CA GLY A 308 3.71 -14.46 13.23
C GLY A 308 3.96 -15.15 11.90
N LYS A 309 3.67 -16.45 11.77
CA LYS A 309 3.96 -17.22 10.54
C LYS A 309 3.09 -16.81 9.35
N VAL A 310 1.96 -16.13 9.59
CA VAL A 310 1.08 -15.64 8.53
C VAL A 310 1.67 -14.42 7.82
N GLY A 311 2.46 -13.59 8.52
CA GLY A 311 3.16 -12.44 7.93
C GLY A 311 2.19 -11.48 7.23
N VAL A 312 2.54 -10.98 6.05
CA VAL A 312 1.70 -10.01 5.31
C VAL A 312 0.52 -10.60 4.54
N PHE A 313 0.26 -11.90 4.66
CA PHE A 313 -0.72 -12.64 3.85
C PHE A 313 -2.09 -11.96 3.73
N CYS A 314 -2.71 -11.58 4.85
CA CYS A 314 -4.05 -10.95 4.86
C CYS A 314 -4.07 -9.64 4.05
N PHE A 315 -3.01 -8.84 4.16
CA PHE A 315 -2.95 -7.52 3.55
C PHE A 315 -2.47 -7.53 2.09
N LYS A 316 -2.04 -8.68 1.56
CA LYS A 316 -1.84 -8.84 0.11
C LYS A 316 -3.13 -8.60 -0.67
N CYS A 317 -4.29 -8.96 -0.10
CA CYS A 317 -5.61 -8.67 -0.68
C CYS A 317 -6.29 -7.45 -0.05
N HIS A 318 -6.09 -7.17 1.24
CA HIS A 318 -6.80 -6.08 1.93
C HIS A 318 -6.18 -4.69 1.74
N ALA A 319 -4.85 -4.62 1.52
CA ALA A 319 -4.12 -3.37 1.29
C ALA A 319 -2.90 -3.59 0.37
N PRO A 320 -3.10 -3.97 -0.91
CA PRO A 320 -2.02 -4.43 -1.78
C PRO A 320 -0.90 -3.39 -1.96
N VAL A 321 -1.25 -2.10 -2.02
CA VAL A 321 -0.27 -1.01 -2.17
C VAL A 321 0.57 -0.83 -0.90
N SER A 322 -0.05 -0.98 0.27
CA SER A 322 0.66 -0.96 1.55
C SER A 322 1.75 -2.04 1.62
N ILE A 323 1.42 -3.26 1.19
CA ILE A 323 2.39 -4.36 1.14
C ILE A 323 3.45 -4.12 0.05
N ALA A 324 3.06 -3.59 -1.11
CA ALA A 324 4.00 -3.29 -2.18
C ALA A 324 5.09 -2.30 -1.73
N ILE A 325 4.75 -1.32 -0.89
CA ILE A 325 5.71 -0.34 -0.36
C ILE A 325 6.46 -0.82 0.90
N GLY A 326 6.27 -2.08 1.30
CA GLY A 326 7.00 -2.71 2.40
C GLY A 326 6.46 -2.42 3.80
N GLU A 327 5.20 -1.99 3.95
CA GLU A 327 4.59 -1.85 5.27
C GLU A 327 4.26 -3.21 5.91
N ASP A 328 4.36 -3.25 7.24
CA ASP A 328 4.09 -4.46 8.02
C ASP A 328 2.59 -4.73 8.20
N ALA A 329 2.22 -6.00 8.35
CA ALA A 329 0.83 -6.43 8.56
C ALA A 329 0.21 -5.87 9.85
N LEU A 330 1.01 -5.66 10.89
CA LEU A 330 0.57 -5.20 12.21
C LEU A 330 0.75 -3.70 12.41
N MET A 331 1.24 -2.99 11.39
CA MET A 331 1.44 -1.54 11.48
C MET A 331 0.09 -0.83 11.74
N PRO A 332 -0.02 -0.01 12.79
CA PRO A 332 -1.20 0.81 13.06
C PRO A 332 -1.45 1.82 11.94
N ASN A 333 -2.71 2.12 11.66
CA ASN A 333 -3.09 2.99 10.54
C ASN A 333 -2.50 4.41 10.66
N GLU A 334 -2.24 4.91 11.87
CA GLU A 334 -1.65 6.24 12.10
C GLU A 334 -0.17 6.32 11.70
N LYS A 335 0.50 5.17 11.56
CA LYS A 335 1.92 5.07 11.18
C LYS A 335 2.11 4.70 9.71
N ARG A 336 1.03 4.34 9.01
CA ARG A 336 1.06 4.01 7.58
C ARG A 336 1.17 5.26 6.73
N ALA A 337 1.69 5.10 5.53
CA ALA A 337 1.56 6.09 4.48
C ALA A 337 0.06 6.36 4.22
N PRO A 338 -0.34 7.62 3.92
CA PRO A 338 -1.74 7.94 3.63
C PRO A 338 -2.36 7.11 2.51
N ILE A 339 -1.54 6.62 1.57
CA ILE A 339 -1.99 5.74 0.48
C ILE A 339 -2.20 4.29 0.93
N GLY A 340 -1.51 3.85 1.99
CA GLY A 340 -1.61 2.49 2.54
C GLY A 340 -2.92 2.25 3.29
N VAL A 341 -3.56 3.30 3.82
CA VAL A 341 -4.84 3.19 4.54
C VAL A 341 -6.07 3.07 3.63
N LEU A 342 -5.91 3.24 2.31
CA LEU A 342 -7.00 3.25 1.32
C LEU A 342 -7.32 1.85 0.75
N GLY A 343 -6.90 0.79 1.44
CA GLY A 343 -7.24 -0.59 1.10
C GLY A 343 -6.83 -1.00 -0.32
N VAL A 344 -7.78 -1.59 -1.06
CA VAL A 344 -7.66 -1.91 -2.49
C VAL A 344 -8.08 -0.70 -3.31
N GLN A 345 -7.08 0.01 -3.84
CA GLN A 345 -7.26 1.30 -4.51
C GLN A 345 -7.08 1.23 -6.03
N CYS A 346 -7.19 2.36 -6.73
CA CYS A 346 -7.11 2.44 -8.19
C CYS A 346 -5.88 1.70 -8.74
N ASP A 347 -4.70 1.97 -8.16
CA ASP A 347 -3.45 1.34 -8.58
C ASP A 347 -3.32 -0.12 -8.18
N SER A 348 -4.09 -0.60 -7.19
CA SER A 348 -4.14 -2.03 -6.86
C SER A 348 -4.65 -2.87 -8.03
N CYS A 349 -5.51 -2.31 -8.89
CA CYS A 349 -6.07 -3.00 -10.05
C CYS A 349 -5.45 -2.51 -11.37
N HIS A 350 -5.33 -1.19 -11.56
CA HIS A 350 -4.94 -0.59 -12.84
C HIS A 350 -3.43 -0.61 -13.11
N THR A 351 -2.60 -1.20 -12.24
CA THR A 351 -1.16 -1.38 -12.47
C THR A 351 -0.75 -2.85 -12.68
N ILE A 352 -1.71 -3.76 -12.81
CA ILE A 352 -1.46 -5.18 -13.09
C ILE A 352 -1.39 -5.39 -14.60
N ALA A 353 -0.19 -5.71 -15.10
CA ALA A 353 0.09 -5.77 -16.53
C ALA A 353 -0.32 -7.09 -17.20
N LYS A 354 -0.33 -8.18 -16.45
CA LYS A 354 -0.52 -9.54 -16.98
C LYS A 354 -1.18 -10.44 -15.96
N ASP A 355 -1.62 -11.60 -16.44
CA ASP A 355 -2.10 -12.68 -15.60
C ASP A 355 -0.95 -13.29 -14.78
N HIS A 356 -1.19 -13.46 -13.48
CA HIS A 356 -0.29 -14.08 -12.51
C HIS A 356 -0.82 -15.41 -11.97
N GLY A 357 -2.01 -15.83 -12.40
CA GLY A 357 -2.72 -16.99 -11.88
C GLY A 357 -3.37 -16.76 -10.51
N LEU A 358 -3.86 -17.84 -9.92
CA LEU A 358 -4.49 -17.83 -8.59
C LEU A 358 -3.42 -17.84 -7.50
N VAL A 359 -3.03 -16.65 -7.06
CA VAL A 359 -1.90 -16.43 -6.15
C VAL A 359 -2.30 -15.83 -4.80
N SER A 360 -3.61 -15.73 -4.51
CA SER A 360 -4.14 -15.19 -3.25
C SER A 360 -3.51 -13.84 -2.86
N GLY A 361 -3.51 -12.90 -3.80
CA GLY A 361 -2.96 -11.55 -3.65
C GLY A 361 -1.45 -11.44 -3.88
N ASP A 362 -0.74 -12.55 -4.06
CA ASP A 362 0.73 -12.54 -4.18
C ASP A 362 1.23 -12.24 -5.60
N PHE A 363 0.95 -11.03 -6.08
CA PHE A 363 1.43 -10.53 -7.37
C PHE A 363 2.12 -9.17 -7.22
N PRO A 364 3.13 -8.88 -8.04
CA PRO A 364 3.78 -7.58 -8.04
C PRO A 364 2.87 -6.52 -8.67
N LEU A 365 2.83 -5.33 -8.06
CA LEU A 365 2.27 -4.13 -8.69
C LEU A 365 3.33 -3.45 -9.55
N GLU A 366 2.93 -2.84 -10.67
CA GLU A 366 3.80 -2.08 -11.56
C GLU A 366 3.46 -0.58 -11.53
N PRO A 367 3.80 0.13 -10.41
CA PRO A 367 3.47 1.54 -10.26
C PRO A 367 4.10 2.43 -11.36
N GLY A 368 3.61 3.66 -11.45
CA GLY A 368 4.01 4.63 -12.45
C GLY A 368 2.90 5.01 -13.42
N ARG A 369 3.29 5.52 -14.60
CA ARG A 369 2.36 6.17 -15.53
C ARG A 369 1.51 5.23 -16.36
N THR A 370 1.87 3.95 -16.48
CA THR A 370 1.07 3.03 -17.29
C THR A 370 -0.11 2.54 -16.45
N LYS A 371 -1.32 2.80 -16.95
CA LYS A 371 -2.57 2.32 -16.36
C LYS A 371 -3.28 1.41 -17.36
N TYR A 372 -3.65 0.23 -16.90
CA TYR A 372 -4.32 -0.80 -17.68
C TYR A 372 -5.82 -0.64 -17.55
N GLY A 373 -6.55 -0.62 -18.66
CA GLY A 373 -8.01 -0.51 -18.65
C GLY A 373 -8.64 -1.36 -19.75
N PRO A 374 -9.96 -1.56 -19.69
CA PRO A 374 -10.66 -2.45 -20.61
C PRO A 374 -11.02 -1.70 -21.92
N PHE A 375 -10.04 -1.18 -22.67
CA PHE A 375 -10.28 -0.40 -23.90
C PHE A 375 -9.57 -0.99 -25.13
N GLY A 376 -10.24 -1.29 -26.24
CA GLY A 376 -9.59 -1.82 -27.47
C GLY A 376 -10.60 -2.36 -28.49
N PRO A 377 -10.18 -2.95 -29.64
CA PRO A 377 -11.09 -3.45 -30.66
C PRO A 377 -11.83 -4.73 -30.20
N GLY A 378 -12.74 -4.58 -29.25
CA GLY A 378 -13.75 -5.57 -28.89
C GLY A 378 -15.04 -5.37 -29.69
N THR A 379 -15.93 -6.34 -29.62
CA THR A 379 -17.25 -6.37 -30.29
C THR A 379 -18.17 -5.20 -29.92
N ASP A 380 -17.80 -4.41 -28.91
CA ASP A 380 -18.62 -3.36 -28.30
C ASP A 380 -18.15 -1.93 -28.65
N GLY A 381 -17.17 -1.78 -29.55
CA GLY A 381 -16.81 -0.45 -30.08
C GLY A 381 -15.93 0.40 -29.16
N ASP A 382 -15.08 -0.19 -28.31
CA ASP A 382 -14.19 0.62 -27.46
C ASP A 382 -13.14 1.38 -28.30
N SER A 383 -13.24 2.70 -28.24
CA SER A 383 -12.25 3.63 -28.78
C SER A 383 -10.83 3.29 -28.30
N LYS A 384 -9.82 3.52 -29.16
CA LYS A 384 -8.41 3.48 -28.77
C LYS A 384 -8.18 4.36 -27.53
N PRO A 385 -7.18 4.03 -26.69
CA PRO A 385 -6.81 4.86 -25.54
C PRO A 385 -6.68 6.34 -25.93
N ALA A 386 -7.34 7.22 -25.18
CA ALA A 386 -7.25 8.65 -25.41
C ALA A 386 -5.88 9.12 -24.93
N ARG A 387 -5.11 9.75 -25.82
CA ARG A 387 -3.80 10.27 -25.46
C ARG A 387 -3.95 11.46 -24.53
N ASN A 388 -3.20 11.45 -23.44
CA ASN A 388 -3.19 12.50 -22.43
C ASN A 388 -1.79 12.65 -21.82
N TYR A 389 -1.56 13.71 -21.03
CA TYR A 389 -0.27 13.98 -20.40
C TYR A 389 -0.17 13.47 -18.95
N PHE A 390 -1.24 12.94 -18.38
CA PHE A 390 -1.27 12.51 -16.97
C PHE A 390 -0.74 11.08 -16.80
N HIS A 391 -1.29 10.13 -17.55
CA HIS A 391 -0.90 8.73 -17.52
C HIS A 391 -1.07 8.07 -18.90
N LYS A 392 -0.26 7.05 -19.17
CA LYS A 392 -0.37 6.21 -20.35
C LYS A 392 -1.47 5.17 -20.15
N SER A 393 -2.47 5.14 -21.01
CA SER A 393 -3.53 4.14 -20.96
C SER A 393 -3.24 2.98 -21.92
N VAL A 394 -3.31 1.75 -21.43
CA VAL A 394 -3.04 0.52 -22.20
C VAL A 394 -4.23 -0.43 -22.09
N ASN A 395 -4.62 -1.08 -23.20
CA ASN A 395 -5.63 -2.13 -23.16
C ASN A 395 -5.16 -3.30 -22.30
N SER A 396 -6.02 -3.83 -21.46
CA SER A 396 -5.83 -5.13 -20.82
C SER A 396 -7.03 -6.01 -21.08
N ASP A 397 -6.81 -7.11 -21.79
CA ASP A 397 -7.83 -8.15 -21.95
C ASP A 397 -7.96 -8.99 -20.68
N TYR A 398 -6.88 -9.13 -19.90
CA TYR A 398 -6.91 -9.80 -18.60
C TYR A 398 -7.89 -9.12 -17.62
N LEU A 399 -7.89 -7.78 -17.55
CA LEU A 399 -8.79 -7.01 -16.67
C LEU A 399 -10.29 -7.20 -17.00
N LYS A 400 -10.61 -7.73 -18.19
CA LYS A 400 -11.98 -8.06 -18.61
C LYS A 400 -12.44 -9.45 -18.16
N THR A 401 -11.54 -10.27 -17.61
CA THR A 401 -11.78 -11.67 -17.24
C THR A 401 -12.13 -11.81 -15.76
N SER A 402 -12.82 -12.89 -15.39
CA SER A 402 -13.07 -13.21 -13.98
C SER A 402 -11.80 -13.66 -13.25
N GLU A 403 -10.83 -14.22 -13.98
CA GLU A 403 -9.50 -14.62 -13.47
C GLU A 403 -8.79 -13.45 -12.79
N PHE A 404 -8.98 -12.23 -13.30
CA PHE A 404 -8.49 -11.00 -12.66
C PHE A 404 -9.00 -10.84 -11.23
N CYS A 405 -10.30 -11.08 -11.00
CA CYS A 405 -10.87 -11.03 -9.65
C CYS A 405 -10.41 -12.23 -8.81
N GLY A 406 -10.22 -13.39 -9.45
CA GLY A 406 -9.77 -14.63 -8.83
C GLY A 406 -8.38 -14.57 -8.21
N SER A 407 -7.53 -13.61 -8.61
CA SER A 407 -6.23 -13.42 -7.96
C SER A 407 -6.36 -13.07 -6.48
N CYS A 408 -7.48 -12.45 -6.07
CA CYS A 408 -7.79 -12.13 -4.67
C CYS A 408 -8.97 -12.93 -4.11
N HIS A 409 -9.96 -13.30 -4.94
CA HIS A 409 -11.19 -14.01 -4.55
C HIS A 409 -11.13 -15.55 -4.69
N ASP A 410 -9.92 -16.11 -4.63
CA ASP A 410 -9.64 -17.53 -4.39
C ASP A 410 -8.45 -17.62 -3.41
N VAL A 411 -8.75 -17.75 -2.13
CA VAL A 411 -7.80 -17.56 -1.03
C VAL A 411 -7.37 -18.89 -0.46
N VAL A 412 -6.11 -19.23 -0.64
CA VAL A 412 -5.48 -20.41 -0.08
C VAL A 412 -4.41 -19.97 0.92
N THR A 413 -4.55 -20.39 2.17
CA THR A 413 -3.53 -20.11 3.20
C THR A 413 -2.18 -20.75 2.85
N PRO A 414 -1.07 -20.28 3.45
CA PRO A 414 0.25 -20.92 3.28
C PRO A 414 0.30 -22.42 3.64
N LYS A 415 -0.65 -22.91 4.44
CA LYS A 415 -0.78 -24.34 4.80
C LYS A 415 -1.70 -25.14 3.86
N GLY A 416 -2.16 -24.56 2.76
CA GLY A 416 -3.00 -25.23 1.75
C GLY A 416 -4.51 -25.25 2.08
N LEU A 417 -4.94 -24.63 3.17
CA LEU A 417 -6.37 -24.52 3.50
C LEU A 417 -7.02 -23.47 2.60
N ARG A 418 -8.08 -23.85 1.86
CA ARG A 418 -8.89 -22.93 1.05
C ARG A 418 -9.91 -22.23 1.94
N VAL A 419 -9.76 -20.92 2.10
CA VAL A 419 -10.53 -20.08 3.04
C VAL A 419 -11.67 -19.36 2.33
N GLU A 420 -11.42 -18.95 1.10
CA GLU A 420 -12.41 -18.39 0.18
C GLU A 420 -12.21 -19.06 -1.18
N GLU A 421 -13.30 -19.43 -1.83
CA GLU A 421 -13.28 -20.15 -3.11
C GLU A 421 -14.29 -19.56 -4.10
N THR A 422 -14.65 -18.27 -3.95
CA THR A 422 -15.67 -17.60 -4.76
C THR A 422 -15.41 -17.76 -6.26
N PHE A 423 -14.16 -17.55 -6.69
CA PHE A 423 -13.77 -17.75 -8.09
C PHE A 423 -13.92 -19.21 -8.54
N ALA A 424 -13.51 -20.18 -7.73
CA ALA A 424 -13.62 -21.59 -8.07
C ALA A 424 -15.09 -22.06 -8.13
N GLU A 425 -15.93 -21.55 -7.22
CA GLU A 425 -17.38 -21.79 -7.24
C GLU A 425 -18.02 -21.22 -8.50
N TRP A 426 -17.62 -20.00 -8.91
CA TRP A 426 -18.06 -19.41 -10.18
C TRP A 426 -17.57 -20.19 -11.39
N LYS A 427 -16.29 -20.53 -11.44
CA LYS A 427 -15.66 -21.21 -12.58
C LYS A 427 -16.31 -22.55 -12.88
N ASN A 428 -16.81 -23.24 -11.85
CA ASN A 428 -17.47 -24.54 -11.96
C ASN A 428 -19.00 -24.42 -12.12
N SER A 429 -19.54 -23.23 -12.42
CA SER A 429 -20.98 -23.00 -12.56
C SER A 429 -21.41 -22.73 -13.99
N VAL A 430 -22.73 -22.86 -14.21
CA VAL A 430 -23.40 -22.54 -15.50
C VAL A 430 -23.18 -21.08 -15.92
N TYR A 431 -22.81 -20.18 -14.99
CA TYR A 431 -22.54 -18.78 -15.31
C TYR A 431 -21.20 -18.62 -16.05
N ALA A 432 -20.16 -19.33 -15.59
CA ALA A 432 -18.87 -19.37 -16.30
C ALA A 432 -19.01 -20.03 -17.67
N GLU A 433 -19.78 -21.13 -17.77
CA GLU A 433 -20.08 -21.80 -19.05
C GLU A 433 -20.76 -20.85 -20.06
N LYS A 434 -21.61 -19.94 -19.57
CA LYS A 434 -22.28 -18.91 -20.39
C LYS A 434 -21.41 -17.66 -20.65
N GLY A 435 -20.18 -17.61 -20.14
CA GLY A 435 -19.29 -16.46 -20.28
C GLY A 435 -19.73 -15.23 -19.47
N ILE A 436 -20.57 -15.39 -18.45
CA ILE A 436 -20.98 -14.30 -17.56
C ILE A 436 -19.86 -14.07 -16.54
N THR A 437 -19.08 -13.01 -16.72
CA THR A 437 -17.94 -12.70 -15.85
C THR A 437 -18.37 -12.00 -14.55
N CYS A 438 -17.46 -11.94 -13.57
CA CYS A 438 -17.68 -11.21 -12.31
C CYS A 438 -18.14 -9.77 -12.55
N GLN A 439 -17.52 -9.10 -13.52
CA GLN A 439 -17.78 -7.70 -13.90
C GLN A 439 -19.19 -7.52 -14.48
N GLU A 440 -19.76 -8.55 -15.11
CA GLU A 440 -21.12 -8.51 -15.68
C GLU A 440 -22.21 -8.41 -14.60
N CYS A 441 -21.92 -8.75 -13.34
CA CYS A 441 -22.84 -8.57 -12.22
C CYS A 441 -22.39 -7.47 -11.25
N HIS A 442 -21.09 -7.44 -10.90
CA HIS A 442 -20.59 -6.56 -9.83
C HIS A 442 -20.13 -5.17 -10.31
N MET A 443 -19.89 -4.99 -11.62
CA MET A 443 -19.44 -3.71 -12.18
C MET A 443 -20.43 -3.11 -13.18
N ARG A 444 -21.72 -3.47 -13.05
CA ARG A 444 -22.82 -2.90 -13.84
C ARG A 444 -23.63 -1.90 -13.01
N SER A 445 -24.52 -1.17 -13.67
CA SER A 445 -25.30 -0.09 -13.04
C SER A 445 -26.29 -0.62 -12.00
N ILE A 446 -26.86 -1.80 -12.22
CA ILE A 446 -27.69 -2.51 -11.23
C ILE A 446 -26.86 -3.67 -10.66
N PRO A 447 -26.52 -3.69 -9.37
CA PRO A 447 -25.76 -4.80 -8.79
C PRO A 447 -26.45 -6.16 -8.99
N GLY A 448 -25.65 -7.21 -9.25
CA GLY A 448 -26.12 -8.60 -9.28
C GLY A 448 -26.84 -9.05 -10.55
N LYS A 449 -27.08 -8.17 -11.54
CA LYS A 449 -27.82 -8.51 -12.76
C LYS A 449 -26.92 -8.59 -14.00
N PRO A 450 -26.69 -9.77 -14.61
CA PRO A 450 -25.93 -9.86 -15.85
C PRO A 450 -26.71 -9.35 -17.07
N GLY A 451 -26.01 -9.11 -18.18
CA GLY A 451 -26.64 -8.82 -19.48
C GLY A 451 -27.28 -7.42 -19.59
N GLN A 452 -27.02 -6.53 -18.62
CA GLN A 452 -27.49 -5.15 -18.68
C GLN A 452 -26.90 -4.40 -19.88
N LYS A 453 -27.68 -3.50 -20.48
CA LYS A 453 -27.15 -2.55 -21.45
C LYS A 453 -26.08 -1.68 -20.78
N LYS A 454 -24.88 -1.63 -21.38
CA LYS A 454 -23.77 -0.81 -20.89
C LYS A 454 -24.17 0.67 -20.95
N VAL A 455 -23.99 1.38 -19.84
CA VAL A 455 -24.17 2.84 -19.80
C VAL A 455 -22.98 3.46 -20.53
N MET A 456 -23.27 4.25 -21.56
CA MET A 456 -22.25 4.97 -22.34
C MET A 456 -22.02 6.35 -21.75
N GLY A 457 -20.76 6.79 -21.71
CA GLY A 457 -20.41 8.17 -21.36
C GLY A 457 -18.89 8.34 -21.22
N PRO A 458 -18.43 9.57 -20.88
CA PRO A 458 -17.02 9.82 -20.70
C PRO A 458 -16.51 9.14 -19.42
N ALA A 459 -15.53 8.24 -19.56
CA ALA A 459 -14.91 7.56 -18.42
C ALA A 459 -14.03 8.49 -17.56
N ALA A 460 -13.61 9.63 -18.12
CA ALA A 460 -12.95 10.74 -17.43
C ALA A 460 -13.52 12.05 -17.94
N ILE A 461 -13.50 13.08 -17.11
CA ILE A 461 -13.92 14.45 -17.44
C ILE A 461 -12.72 15.37 -17.22
N MET A 462 -12.34 16.12 -18.25
CA MET A 462 -11.25 17.09 -18.19
C MET A 462 -11.74 18.44 -18.72
N ALA A 463 -11.50 19.51 -17.96
CA ALA A 463 -11.92 20.85 -18.37
C ALA A 463 -11.32 21.24 -19.72
N GLY A 464 -12.16 21.55 -20.70
CA GLY A 464 -11.74 21.95 -22.05
C GLY A 464 -11.25 20.81 -22.95
N VAL A 465 -11.49 19.54 -22.58
CA VAL A 465 -11.14 18.38 -23.41
C VAL A 465 -12.35 17.45 -23.54
N ASP A 466 -12.89 17.32 -24.75
CA ASP A 466 -13.93 16.34 -25.06
C ASP A 466 -13.30 14.95 -25.19
N LEU A 467 -13.62 14.09 -24.21
CA LEU A 467 -13.18 12.70 -24.20
C LEU A 467 -14.25 11.78 -24.82
N PRO A 468 -13.84 10.70 -25.50
CA PRO A 468 -14.79 9.80 -26.17
C PRO A 468 -15.71 9.10 -25.17
N GLU A 469 -16.95 8.88 -25.58
CA GLU A 469 -17.87 8.01 -24.86
C GLU A 469 -17.40 6.55 -24.92
N ARG A 470 -17.56 5.86 -23.79
CA ARG A 470 -17.21 4.46 -23.60
C ARG A 470 -18.23 3.79 -22.69
N PRO A 471 -18.32 2.45 -22.70
CA PRO A 471 -18.97 1.72 -21.64
C PRO A 471 -18.39 2.09 -20.28
N ILE A 472 -19.25 2.50 -19.35
CA ILE A 472 -18.86 2.83 -17.98
C ILE A 472 -19.12 1.61 -17.09
N SER A 473 -18.10 1.24 -16.32
CA SER A 473 -18.18 0.23 -15.27
C SER A 473 -18.38 0.90 -13.92
N ASN A 474 -19.27 0.34 -13.10
CA ASN A 474 -19.46 0.76 -11.71
C ASN A 474 -18.29 0.24 -10.86
N HIS A 475 -17.69 1.10 -10.03
CA HIS A 475 -16.57 0.78 -9.13
C HIS A 475 -16.99 0.62 -7.65
N SER A 476 -18.28 0.62 -7.34
CA SER A 476 -18.79 0.27 -6.01
C SER A 476 -18.56 -1.22 -5.70
N MET A 477 -18.53 -2.07 -6.75
CA MET A 477 -18.20 -3.50 -6.69
C MET A 477 -18.93 -4.21 -5.55
N ILE A 478 -20.24 -3.96 -5.48
CA ILE A 478 -21.08 -4.31 -4.34
C ILE A 478 -21.00 -5.79 -4.01
N GLY A 479 -20.71 -6.07 -2.75
CA GLY A 479 -20.82 -7.38 -2.12
C GLY A 479 -21.84 -7.35 -1.00
N VAL A 480 -21.65 -8.22 0.01
CA VAL A 480 -22.57 -8.34 1.15
C VAL A 480 -22.12 -7.57 2.39
N ASP A 481 -20.86 -7.11 2.40
CA ASP A 481 -20.25 -6.42 3.53
C ASP A 481 -20.42 -4.90 3.43
N TYR A 482 -20.39 -4.22 4.57
CA TYR A 482 -20.58 -2.78 4.71
C TYR A 482 -19.75 -2.20 5.88
N HIS A 483 -19.62 -0.87 5.93
CA HIS A 483 -18.83 -0.19 6.95
C HIS A 483 -19.44 -0.31 8.35
N LEU A 484 -18.58 -0.56 9.35
CA LEU A 484 -18.97 -0.61 10.76
C LEU A 484 -18.55 0.64 11.55
N VAL A 485 -17.85 1.60 10.93
CA VAL A 485 -17.29 2.79 11.59
C VAL A 485 -17.83 4.07 10.96
N ASP A 486 -17.92 5.15 11.74
CA ASP A 486 -18.49 6.44 11.27
C ASP A 486 -17.47 7.43 10.69
N PHE A 487 -16.17 7.15 10.84
CA PHE A 487 -15.12 8.08 10.42
C PHE A 487 -14.62 7.84 8.99
N PHE A 488 -15.11 6.81 8.30
CA PHE A 488 -14.67 6.43 6.96
C PHE A 488 -15.84 6.54 5.96
N PRO A 489 -15.65 7.19 4.79
CA PRO A 489 -14.36 7.59 4.22
C PRO A 489 -13.82 8.95 4.65
N TYR A 490 -14.64 9.84 5.20
CA TYR A 490 -14.24 11.21 5.54
C TYR A 490 -14.48 11.50 7.03
N SER A 491 -13.41 11.48 7.81
CA SER A 491 -13.47 11.71 9.26
C SER A 491 -13.77 13.16 9.62
N ASP A 492 -13.45 14.09 8.72
CA ASP A 492 -13.69 15.52 8.79
C ASP A 492 -15.09 15.92 8.27
N ASN A 493 -15.81 15.01 7.62
CA ASN A 493 -17.17 15.25 7.12
C ASN A 493 -18.12 14.08 7.43
N PRO A 494 -18.63 14.00 8.69
CA PRO A 494 -19.48 12.90 9.13
C PRO A 494 -20.82 12.79 8.37
N ASP A 495 -21.41 13.91 7.94
CA ASP A 495 -22.69 13.91 7.22
C ASP A 495 -22.54 13.26 5.84
N GLU A 496 -21.46 13.59 5.13
CA GLU A 496 -21.14 12.99 3.83
C GLU A 496 -20.77 11.52 3.98
N THR A 497 -19.98 11.17 5.00
CA THR A 497 -19.68 9.78 5.33
C THR A 497 -20.98 8.98 5.57
N ALA A 498 -21.90 9.50 6.36
CA ALA A 498 -23.17 8.85 6.62
C ALA A 498 -24.05 8.75 5.36
N ARG A 499 -24.00 9.73 4.45
CA ARG A 499 -24.69 9.67 3.15
C ARG A 499 -24.16 8.52 2.29
N ILE A 500 -22.84 8.46 2.09
CA ILE A 500 -22.17 7.42 1.29
C ILE A 500 -22.48 6.02 1.85
N GLN A 501 -22.38 5.85 3.17
CA GLN A 501 -22.69 4.56 3.81
C GLN A 501 -24.15 4.13 3.64
N ARG A 502 -25.10 5.08 3.69
CA ARG A 502 -26.52 4.78 3.46
C ARG A 502 -26.79 4.37 2.01
N GLU A 503 -26.18 5.06 1.04
CA GLU A 503 -26.32 4.74 -0.38
C GLU A 503 -25.73 3.38 -0.70
N TYR A 504 -24.51 3.10 -0.21
CA TYR A 504 -23.88 1.80 -0.37
C TYR A 504 -24.73 0.68 0.24
N MET A 505 -25.30 0.89 1.43
CA MET A 505 -26.23 -0.08 2.05
C MET A 505 -27.49 -0.30 1.21
N GLN A 506 -28.02 0.72 0.53
CA GLN A 506 -29.15 0.55 -0.37
C GLN A 506 -28.80 -0.39 -1.52
N GLU A 507 -27.62 -0.24 -2.12
CA GLU A 507 -27.14 -1.16 -3.16
C GLU A 507 -26.96 -2.60 -2.64
N VAL A 508 -26.46 -2.76 -1.40
CA VAL A 508 -26.40 -4.07 -0.74
C VAL A 508 -27.80 -4.69 -0.61
N TYR A 509 -28.81 -3.92 -0.21
CA TYR A 509 -30.19 -4.43 -0.13
C TYR A 509 -30.73 -4.87 -1.49
N GLU A 510 -30.48 -4.10 -2.56
CA GLU A 510 -30.92 -4.46 -3.90
C GLU A 510 -30.22 -5.74 -4.39
N LEU A 511 -28.91 -5.90 -4.14
CA LEU A 511 -28.19 -7.15 -4.47
C LEU A 511 -28.84 -8.39 -3.81
N HIS A 512 -29.24 -8.29 -2.55
CA HIS A 512 -29.79 -9.42 -1.79
C HIS A 512 -31.17 -9.86 -2.30
N LYS A 513 -32.05 -8.92 -2.68
CA LYS A 513 -33.40 -9.22 -3.17
C LYS A 513 -33.40 -10.10 -4.41
N ASP A 514 -32.41 -9.93 -5.28
CA ASP A 514 -32.33 -10.64 -6.55
C ASP A 514 -31.46 -11.92 -6.46
N SER A 515 -30.87 -12.22 -5.31
CA SER A 515 -29.92 -13.33 -5.14
C SER A 515 -30.59 -14.68 -4.92
N ALA A 516 -31.75 -14.71 -4.25
CA ALA A 516 -32.44 -15.94 -3.86
C ALA A 516 -33.94 -15.89 -4.15
N LYS A 517 -34.54 -17.06 -4.42
CA LYS A 517 -35.98 -17.25 -4.48
C LYS A 517 -36.41 -18.18 -3.34
N MET A 518 -37.46 -17.80 -2.61
CA MET A 518 -38.06 -18.62 -1.56
C MET A 518 -39.48 -19.05 -1.95
N GLU A 519 -39.80 -20.32 -1.77
CA GLU A 519 -41.14 -20.89 -1.95
C GLU A 519 -41.53 -21.67 -0.69
N VAL A 520 -42.75 -21.44 -0.20
CA VAL A 520 -43.25 -22.06 1.03
C VAL A 520 -44.45 -22.95 0.72
N GLU A 521 -44.31 -24.22 1.05
CA GLU A 521 -45.38 -25.23 0.97
C GLU A 521 -45.93 -25.49 2.38
N ALA A 522 -47.23 -25.25 2.54
CA ALA A 522 -47.98 -25.49 3.78
C ALA A 522 -49.42 -25.92 3.42
N PRO A 523 -50.08 -26.73 4.26
CA PRO A 523 -51.48 -27.10 4.03
C PRO A 523 -52.40 -25.87 4.10
N GLN A 524 -53.54 -25.93 3.40
CA GLN A 524 -54.56 -24.87 3.46
C GLN A 524 -55.40 -24.95 4.75
N SER A 525 -55.67 -26.16 5.24
CA SER A 525 -56.37 -26.40 6.49
C SER A 525 -55.69 -27.49 7.32
N VAL A 526 -55.89 -27.44 8.64
CA VAL A 526 -55.41 -28.43 9.60
C VAL A 526 -56.47 -28.72 10.66
N THR A 527 -56.44 -29.91 11.25
CA THR A 527 -57.35 -30.29 12.34
C THR A 527 -56.68 -30.08 13.70
N PRO A 528 -57.39 -29.61 14.74
CA PRO A 528 -56.86 -29.56 16.11
C PRO A 528 -56.30 -30.92 16.57
N GLY A 529 -55.18 -30.91 17.29
CA GLY A 529 -54.49 -32.13 17.75
C GLY A 529 -53.64 -32.84 16.69
N SER A 530 -53.65 -32.38 15.44
CA SER A 530 -52.84 -32.95 14.35
C SER A 530 -51.40 -32.42 14.33
N LYS A 531 -50.57 -33.03 13.47
CA LYS A 531 -49.24 -32.51 13.10
C LYS A 531 -49.20 -32.31 11.60
N PHE A 532 -48.58 -31.23 11.16
CA PHE A 532 -48.31 -30.95 9.75
C PHE A 532 -46.87 -30.51 9.55
N GLN A 533 -46.45 -30.44 8.29
CA GLN A 533 -45.12 -29.98 7.92
C GLN A 533 -45.23 -28.74 7.04
N VAL A 534 -44.33 -27.80 7.27
CA VAL A 534 -44.05 -26.68 6.36
C VAL A 534 -42.72 -26.99 5.68
N ALA A 535 -42.70 -27.00 4.34
CA ALA A 535 -41.47 -27.09 3.57
C ALA A 535 -41.12 -25.70 3.01
N VAL A 536 -39.88 -25.27 3.20
CA VAL A 536 -39.37 -24.00 2.69
C VAL A 536 -38.24 -24.28 1.72
N HIS A 537 -38.47 -23.99 0.45
CA HIS A 537 -37.51 -24.16 -0.64
C HIS A 537 -36.79 -22.86 -0.90
N VAL A 538 -35.45 -22.87 -0.84
CA VAL A 538 -34.60 -21.73 -1.13
C VAL A 538 -33.73 -22.07 -2.33
N THR A 539 -33.87 -21.29 -3.40
CA THR A 539 -33.12 -21.47 -4.65
C THR A 539 -32.17 -20.31 -4.88
N ASN A 540 -30.91 -20.61 -5.18
CA ASN A 540 -29.93 -19.61 -5.61
C ASN A 540 -30.18 -19.25 -7.08
N VAL A 541 -30.77 -18.08 -7.33
CA VAL A 541 -31.20 -17.65 -8.68
C VAL A 541 -30.35 -16.53 -9.26
N GLY A 542 -29.62 -15.79 -8.43
CA GLY A 542 -28.86 -14.61 -8.86
C GLY A 542 -27.35 -14.72 -8.72
N ALA A 543 -26.84 -15.63 -7.86
CA ALA A 543 -25.41 -15.73 -7.62
C ALA A 543 -24.76 -16.79 -8.54
N GLY A 544 -23.72 -16.37 -9.27
CA GLY A 544 -22.91 -17.26 -10.12
C GLY A 544 -21.96 -18.17 -9.34
N HIS A 545 -21.90 -18.01 -8.02
CA HIS A 545 -21.14 -18.79 -7.03
C HIS A 545 -22.10 -19.28 -5.93
N HIS A 546 -21.61 -19.92 -4.87
CA HIS A 546 -22.48 -20.38 -3.78
C HIS A 546 -23.17 -19.20 -3.07
N LEU A 547 -24.31 -19.47 -2.43
CA LEU A 547 -25.03 -18.49 -1.62
C LEU A 547 -25.12 -18.98 -0.16
N PRO A 548 -24.41 -18.35 0.81
CA PRO A 548 -23.36 -17.33 0.62
C PRO A 548 -22.05 -17.92 0.06
N SER A 549 -21.18 -17.06 -0.48
CA SER A 549 -19.79 -17.37 -0.87
C SER A 549 -18.79 -16.51 -0.07
N GLY A 550 -17.51 -16.44 -0.44
CA GLY A 550 -16.47 -15.70 0.28
C GLY A 550 -15.93 -16.43 1.52
N PHE A 551 -15.60 -15.68 2.57
CA PHE A 551 -15.32 -16.23 3.89
C PHE A 551 -16.63 -16.64 4.59
N THR A 552 -17.16 -17.81 4.20
CA THR A 552 -18.55 -18.23 4.50
C THR A 552 -18.82 -18.63 5.96
N VAL A 553 -17.79 -18.67 6.81
CA VAL A 553 -17.93 -19.06 8.23
C VAL A 553 -18.42 -17.94 9.14
N GLU A 554 -18.31 -16.68 8.72
CA GLU A 554 -18.86 -15.54 9.46
C GLU A 554 -20.24 -15.12 8.95
N ARG A 555 -20.57 -15.52 7.71
CA ARG A 555 -21.79 -15.15 6.99
C ARG A 555 -22.94 -16.07 7.37
N GLN A 556 -24.04 -15.48 7.80
CA GLN A 556 -25.26 -16.20 8.20
C GLN A 556 -26.35 -15.99 7.17
N LEU A 557 -26.83 -17.09 6.60
CA LEU A 557 -28.03 -17.15 5.77
C LEU A 557 -28.93 -18.22 6.36
N TRP A 558 -30.10 -17.86 6.86
CA TRP A 558 -30.96 -18.80 7.56
C TRP A 558 -32.43 -18.55 7.28
N ILE A 559 -33.25 -19.54 7.59
CA ILE A 559 -34.70 -19.48 7.46
C ILE A 559 -35.30 -19.25 8.85
N GLU A 560 -36.12 -18.22 8.98
CA GLU A 560 -36.96 -17.97 10.15
C GLU A 560 -38.39 -18.43 9.86
N VAL A 561 -38.95 -19.26 10.73
CA VAL A 561 -40.34 -19.75 10.66
C VAL A 561 -41.01 -19.49 11.99
N ILE A 562 -42.11 -18.75 11.97
CA ILE A 562 -42.91 -18.42 13.16
C ILE A 562 -44.35 -18.81 12.88
N ALA A 563 -44.93 -19.67 13.70
CA ALA A 563 -46.34 -20.02 13.65
C ALA A 563 -47.05 -19.61 14.94
N LYS A 564 -48.15 -18.87 14.81
CA LYS A 564 -48.97 -18.38 15.92
C LYS A 564 -50.44 -18.71 15.69
N ASP A 565 -51.19 -18.94 16.76
CA ASP A 565 -52.65 -19.02 16.66
C ASP A 565 -53.31 -17.63 16.56
N ALA A 566 -54.64 -17.61 16.49
CA ALA A 566 -55.44 -16.38 16.40
C ALA A 566 -55.34 -15.47 17.63
N GLU A 567 -54.82 -15.98 18.76
CA GLU A 567 -54.62 -15.26 20.02
C GLU A 567 -53.15 -14.80 20.18
N ASP A 568 -52.35 -14.87 19.11
CA ASP A 568 -50.93 -14.56 19.08
C ASP A 568 -50.04 -15.47 19.94
N ARG A 569 -50.56 -16.61 20.42
CA ARG A 569 -49.78 -17.61 21.16
C ARG A 569 -48.87 -18.36 20.19
N LEU A 570 -47.60 -18.48 20.56
CA LEU A 570 -46.57 -19.12 19.76
C LEU A 570 -46.74 -20.64 19.75
N LEU A 571 -46.95 -21.21 18.56
CA LEU A 571 -47.08 -22.65 18.35
C LEU A 571 -45.76 -23.28 17.89
N PHE A 572 -44.99 -22.55 17.08
CA PHE A 572 -43.70 -23.00 16.57
C PHE A 572 -42.79 -21.81 16.29
N VAL A 573 -41.49 -21.98 16.56
CA VAL A 573 -40.46 -21.02 16.19
C VAL A 573 -39.16 -21.75 15.81
N SER A 574 -38.55 -21.34 14.71
CA SER A 574 -37.20 -21.69 14.32
C SER A 574 -36.53 -20.51 13.61
N GLY A 575 -35.22 -20.36 13.73
CA GLY A 575 -34.45 -19.27 13.13
C GLY A 575 -34.58 -17.92 13.87
N ASP A 576 -35.15 -17.92 15.07
CA ASP A 576 -35.14 -16.78 15.97
C ASP A 576 -33.78 -16.63 16.68
N LEU A 577 -33.62 -15.46 17.31
CA LEU A 577 -32.39 -15.06 17.97
C LEU A 577 -32.53 -15.18 19.48
N ASP A 578 -31.44 -15.54 20.14
CA ASP A 578 -31.29 -15.38 21.57
C ASP A 578 -31.13 -13.89 21.94
N GLY A 579 -31.08 -13.58 23.23
CA GLY A 579 -30.94 -12.19 23.66
C GLY A 579 -29.54 -11.59 23.47
N ASN A 580 -28.56 -12.35 22.97
CA ASN A 580 -27.27 -11.85 22.46
C ASN A 580 -27.30 -11.60 20.94
N LEU A 581 -28.47 -11.78 20.30
CA LEU A 581 -28.70 -11.69 18.86
C LEU A 581 -28.07 -12.83 18.05
N ASP A 582 -27.63 -13.91 18.71
CA ASP A 582 -27.12 -15.11 18.06
C ASP A 582 -28.27 -16.06 17.71
N LEU A 583 -28.09 -16.86 16.65
CA LEU A 583 -29.01 -17.96 16.36
C LEU A 583 -28.91 -18.99 17.49
N ARG A 584 -30.03 -19.59 17.92
CA ARG A 584 -30.11 -20.62 18.97
C ARG A 584 -29.52 -21.97 18.53
N ASN A 585 -28.27 -21.95 18.07
CA ASN A 585 -27.49 -23.10 17.62
C ASN A 585 -26.58 -23.63 18.75
N ARG A 586 -25.73 -24.59 18.42
CA ARG A 586 -24.80 -25.22 19.38
C ARG A 586 -23.75 -24.28 19.98
N CYS A 587 -23.54 -23.10 19.39
CA CYS A 587 -22.62 -22.08 19.88
C CYS A 587 -23.33 -20.90 20.57
N SER A 588 -24.67 -20.88 20.61
CA SER A 588 -25.43 -19.89 21.38
C SER A 588 -25.13 -20.02 22.87
N GLN A 589 -24.84 -18.89 23.50
CA GLN A 589 -24.55 -18.84 24.92
C GLN A 589 -25.77 -19.25 25.74
N GLU A 590 -26.96 -18.76 25.42
CA GLU A 590 -28.18 -19.11 26.15
C GLU A 590 -28.50 -20.61 26.03
N VAL A 591 -28.27 -21.21 24.86
CA VAL A 591 -28.43 -22.65 24.67
C VAL A 591 -27.47 -23.44 25.54
N LYS A 592 -26.21 -23.05 25.58
CA LYS A 592 -25.17 -23.73 26.37
C LYS A 592 -25.32 -23.56 27.88
N LEU A 593 -25.96 -22.48 28.32
CA LEU A 593 -26.24 -22.21 29.73
C LEU A 593 -27.65 -22.67 30.15
N ASP A 594 -28.34 -23.42 29.30
CA ASP A 594 -29.70 -23.93 29.52
C ASP A 594 -30.74 -22.83 29.79
N ALA A 595 -30.45 -21.59 29.37
CA ALA A 595 -31.36 -20.44 29.47
C ALA A 595 -32.37 -20.39 28.31
N ALA A 596 -32.01 -21.00 27.17
CA ALA A 596 -32.90 -21.19 26.01
C ALA A 596 -32.74 -22.61 25.45
N PRO A 597 -33.80 -23.22 24.89
CA PRO A 597 -33.65 -24.52 24.23
C PRO A 597 -32.93 -24.37 22.88
N LEU A 598 -32.12 -25.38 22.53
CA LEU A 598 -31.53 -25.51 21.20
C LEU A 598 -32.62 -25.53 20.13
N ASP A 599 -32.47 -24.70 19.09
CA ASP A 599 -33.31 -24.78 17.90
C ASP A 599 -32.88 -26.00 17.06
N LYS A 600 -33.63 -27.09 17.23
CA LYS A 600 -33.40 -28.36 16.54
C LYS A 600 -33.78 -28.34 15.07
N TYR A 601 -34.53 -27.32 14.63
CA TYR A 601 -35.02 -27.20 13.25
C TYR A 601 -34.32 -26.06 12.49
N LEU A 602 -33.31 -25.44 13.10
CA LEU A 602 -32.54 -24.36 12.49
C LEU A 602 -31.94 -24.81 11.16
N VAL A 603 -32.35 -24.14 10.08
CA VAL A 603 -31.70 -24.26 8.76
C VAL A 603 -30.85 -23.02 8.56
N ASN A 604 -29.53 -23.21 8.66
CA ASN A 604 -28.52 -22.18 8.45
C ASN A 604 -27.51 -22.67 7.41
N PHE A 605 -27.26 -21.87 6.39
CA PHE A 605 -26.35 -22.16 5.28
C PHE A 605 -24.93 -21.61 5.50
N GLN A 606 -24.63 -21.13 6.72
CA GLN A 606 -23.29 -20.76 7.17
C GLN A 606 -22.34 -21.96 7.13
N SER A 607 -21.12 -21.76 6.63
CA SER A 607 -20.09 -22.80 6.64
C SER A 607 -19.50 -23.01 8.04
N GLU A 608 -18.91 -24.17 8.26
CA GLU A 608 -18.26 -24.51 9.52
C GLU A 608 -16.76 -24.70 9.33
N MET A 609 -15.99 -24.24 10.30
CA MET A 609 -14.54 -24.37 10.32
C MET A 609 -14.14 -25.47 11.29
N ILE A 610 -13.48 -26.50 10.79
CA ILE A 610 -13.24 -27.74 11.52
C ILE A 610 -11.75 -28.02 11.65
N ARG A 611 -11.35 -28.47 12.84
CA ARG A 611 -10.08 -29.14 13.09
C ARG A 611 -10.32 -30.64 13.23
N VAL A 612 -9.78 -31.39 12.29
CA VAL A 612 -9.67 -32.85 12.38
C VAL A 612 -8.42 -33.19 13.20
N ASN A 613 -8.61 -33.82 14.35
CA ASN A 613 -7.55 -34.25 15.26
C ASN A 613 -6.87 -35.54 14.76
N PRO A 614 -5.65 -35.86 15.24
CA PRO A 614 -4.92 -37.06 14.81
C PRO A 614 -5.65 -38.38 15.08
N ASP A 615 -6.56 -38.40 16.05
CA ASP A 615 -7.41 -39.56 16.38
C ASP A 615 -8.67 -39.66 15.50
N GLY A 616 -8.87 -38.71 14.58
CA GLY A 616 -10.02 -38.65 13.68
C GLY A 616 -11.24 -37.90 14.24
N THR A 617 -11.17 -37.37 15.46
CA THR A 617 -12.24 -36.52 16.02
C THR A 617 -12.26 -35.15 15.34
N GLU A 618 -13.44 -34.52 15.27
CA GLU A 618 -13.64 -33.21 14.64
C GLU A 618 -14.09 -32.19 15.68
N ASP A 619 -13.36 -31.07 15.78
CA ASP A 619 -13.70 -29.93 16.64
C ASP A 619 -14.08 -28.71 15.81
N ASP A 620 -15.11 -27.97 16.24
CA ASP A 620 -15.36 -26.62 15.75
C ASP A 620 -14.25 -25.68 16.22
N VAL A 621 -13.68 -24.91 15.29
CA VAL A 621 -12.65 -23.92 15.59
C VAL A 621 -13.03 -22.53 15.08
N PHE A 622 -12.37 -21.51 15.61
CA PHE A 622 -12.66 -20.12 15.26
C PHE A 622 -11.63 -19.53 14.29
N LEU A 623 -10.35 -19.79 14.54
CA LEU A 623 -9.26 -19.19 13.76
C LEU A 623 -8.86 -20.10 12.60
N THR A 624 -8.64 -19.49 11.44
CA THR A 624 -8.16 -20.18 10.23
C THR A 624 -6.83 -20.89 10.49
N SER A 625 -5.99 -20.41 11.41
CA SER A 625 -4.74 -21.02 11.83
C SER A 625 -4.93 -22.38 12.53
N GLN A 626 -6.08 -22.62 13.17
CA GLN A 626 -6.40 -23.85 13.91
C GLN A 626 -7.09 -24.91 13.03
N ALA A 627 -7.74 -24.49 11.96
CA ALA A 627 -8.53 -25.35 11.09
C ALA A 627 -7.70 -26.14 10.07
N ASN A 628 -8.22 -27.28 9.61
CA ASN A 628 -7.68 -28.01 8.46
C ASN A 628 -8.77 -28.43 7.46
N LYS A 629 -10.03 -28.07 7.73
CA LYS A 629 -11.19 -28.39 6.90
C LYS A 629 -12.26 -27.30 7.03
N PHE A 630 -12.95 -27.00 5.93
CA PHE A 630 -14.21 -26.26 5.94
C PHE A 630 -15.34 -27.18 5.49
N VAL A 631 -16.46 -27.16 6.20
CA VAL A 631 -17.70 -27.81 5.77
C VAL A 631 -18.59 -26.73 5.17
N LYS A 632 -18.86 -26.84 3.88
CA LYS A 632 -19.65 -25.84 3.14
C LYS A 632 -21.13 -26.18 3.18
N HIS A 633 -21.94 -25.20 3.58
CA HIS A 633 -23.39 -25.32 3.60
C HIS A 633 -24.12 -24.38 2.62
N GLY A 634 -23.38 -23.51 1.92
CA GLY A 634 -23.93 -22.60 0.92
C GLY A 634 -24.66 -23.32 -0.22
N ILE A 635 -25.61 -22.62 -0.84
CA ILE A 635 -26.46 -23.13 -1.93
C ILE A 635 -25.75 -22.90 -3.27
N PRO A 636 -25.36 -23.95 -4.02
CA PRO A 636 -24.71 -23.77 -5.31
C PRO A 636 -25.59 -23.04 -6.34
N PRO A 637 -25.03 -22.46 -7.41
CA PRO A 637 -25.78 -21.76 -8.45
C PRO A 637 -26.91 -22.61 -9.04
N LEU A 638 -28.12 -22.04 -9.10
CA LEU A 638 -29.34 -22.68 -9.61
C LEU A 638 -29.80 -23.93 -8.85
N GLU A 639 -29.17 -24.26 -7.71
CA GLU A 639 -29.64 -25.32 -6.83
C GLU A 639 -30.66 -24.81 -5.82
N THR A 640 -31.49 -25.76 -5.36
CA THR A 640 -32.46 -25.57 -4.29
C THR A 640 -32.05 -26.36 -3.05
N ARG A 641 -32.21 -25.76 -1.87
CA ARG A 641 -32.16 -26.45 -0.58
C ARG A 641 -33.50 -26.28 0.14
N THR A 642 -33.91 -27.29 0.90
CA THR A 642 -35.22 -27.34 1.54
C THR A 642 -35.08 -27.48 3.06
N GLY A 643 -35.76 -26.61 3.81
CA GLY A 643 -36.01 -26.78 5.23
C GLY A 643 -37.37 -27.42 5.48
N ILE A 644 -37.47 -28.34 6.43
CA ILE A 644 -38.72 -29.01 6.80
C ILE A 644 -39.00 -28.75 8.28
N TYR A 645 -40.17 -28.18 8.56
CA TYR A 645 -40.56 -27.72 9.88
C TYR A 645 -41.84 -28.43 10.35
N PRO A 646 -41.74 -29.37 11.30
CA PRO A 646 -42.91 -30.06 11.83
C PRO A 646 -43.61 -29.19 12.89
N ILE A 647 -44.87 -28.85 12.63
CA ILE A 647 -45.70 -28.03 13.52
C ILE A 647 -46.79 -28.91 14.12
N SER A 648 -46.94 -28.85 15.44
CA SER A 648 -48.02 -29.54 16.17
C SER A 648 -49.12 -28.54 16.46
N VAL A 649 -50.38 -28.92 16.22
CA VAL A 649 -51.55 -28.08 16.49
C VAL A 649 -52.16 -28.51 17.83
N PRO A 650 -52.11 -27.68 18.88
CA PRO A 650 -52.80 -27.98 20.14
C PRO A 650 -54.31 -28.17 19.93
N THR A 651 -54.95 -28.99 20.78
CA THR A 651 -56.37 -29.33 20.66
C THR A 651 -57.32 -28.16 20.96
N ASP A 652 -56.81 -27.15 21.66
CA ASP A 652 -57.52 -25.95 22.12
C ASP A 652 -57.36 -24.75 21.17
N VAL A 653 -56.55 -24.86 20.11
CA VAL A 653 -56.44 -23.82 19.08
C VAL A 653 -57.76 -23.72 18.32
N ASN A 654 -58.34 -22.52 18.33
CA ASN A 654 -59.50 -22.15 17.53
C ASN A 654 -59.16 -20.96 16.63
N GLY A 655 -59.58 -21.02 15.37
CA GLY A 655 -59.25 -19.99 14.37
C GLY A 655 -57.92 -20.24 13.65
N PRO A 656 -57.61 -19.45 12.62
CA PRO A 656 -56.51 -19.73 11.72
C PRO A 656 -55.14 -19.58 12.39
N ILE A 657 -54.19 -20.42 11.96
CA ILE A 657 -52.77 -20.33 12.33
C ILE A 657 -52.09 -19.38 11.35
N LYS A 658 -51.47 -18.32 11.86
CA LYS A 658 -50.62 -17.42 11.09
C LYS A 658 -49.21 -18.00 11.00
N LEU A 659 -48.76 -18.28 9.78
CA LEU A 659 -47.43 -18.74 9.45
C LEU A 659 -46.65 -17.62 8.77
N ASP A 660 -45.62 -17.09 9.43
CA ASP A 660 -44.68 -16.12 8.89
C ASP A 660 -43.33 -16.80 8.61
N VAL A 661 -42.84 -16.72 7.36
CA VAL A 661 -41.57 -17.31 6.94
C VAL A 661 -40.67 -16.23 6.32
N ARG A 662 -39.39 -16.22 6.68
CA ARG A 662 -38.39 -15.27 6.15
C ARG A 662 -37.08 -15.96 5.83
N LEU A 663 -36.49 -15.61 4.69
CA LEU A 663 -35.09 -15.90 4.40
C LEU A 663 -34.27 -14.68 4.83
N ARG A 664 -33.36 -14.87 5.78
CA ARG A 664 -32.64 -13.79 6.44
C ARG A 664 -31.14 -13.93 6.23
N PHE A 665 -30.47 -12.81 6.03
CA PHE A 665 -29.02 -12.74 5.86
C PHE A 665 -28.39 -11.73 6.81
N ARG A 666 -27.20 -12.06 7.30
CA ARG A 666 -26.32 -11.15 8.03
C ARG A 666 -24.86 -11.49 7.70
N ASN A 667 -24.05 -10.47 7.41
CA ASN A 667 -22.69 -10.67 6.93
C ASN A 667 -21.71 -11.18 8.00
N LEU A 668 -21.92 -10.81 9.27
CA LEU A 668 -21.11 -11.22 10.41
C LEU A 668 -21.98 -11.69 11.58
N SER A 669 -21.61 -12.79 12.24
CA SER A 669 -22.28 -13.24 13.47
C SER A 669 -21.90 -12.36 14.67
N PRO A 670 -22.81 -12.07 15.62
CA PRO A 670 -22.48 -11.33 16.85
C PRO A 670 -21.40 -12.03 17.67
N LEU A 671 -21.42 -13.37 17.66
CA LEU A 671 -20.35 -14.20 18.22
C LEU A 671 -18.93 -13.82 17.75
N ILE A 672 -18.74 -13.33 16.51
CA ILE A 672 -17.40 -12.89 16.05
C ILE A 672 -16.90 -11.67 16.83
N PHE A 673 -17.80 -10.75 17.20
CA PHE A 673 -17.45 -9.55 17.97
C PHE A 673 -17.04 -9.93 19.37
N ASP A 674 -17.77 -10.88 19.98
CA ASP A 674 -17.48 -11.38 21.31
C ASP A 674 -16.12 -12.09 21.34
N ARG A 675 -15.82 -12.91 20.32
CA ARG A 675 -14.55 -13.64 20.21
C ARG A 675 -13.35 -12.77 19.85
N LEU A 676 -13.56 -11.71 19.07
CA LEU A 676 -12.53 -10.72 18.75
C LEU A 676 -12.41 -9.63 19.82
N GLU A 677 -13.26 -9.65 20.84
CA GLU A 677 -13.31 -8.65 21.92
C GLU A 677 -13.49 -7.22 21.39
N LEU A 678 -14.32 -7.09 20.35
CA LEU A 678 -14.65 -5.80 19.74
C LEU A 678 -15.68 -5.03 20.58
N ASP A 679 -15.69 -3.70 20.44
CA ASP A 679 -16.65 -2.84 21.14
C ASP A 679 -18.10 -3.23 20.80
N GLU A 680 -18.93 -3.41 21.83
CA GLU A 680 -20.38 -3.71 21.71
C GLU A 680 -21.13 -2.71 20.82
N LYS A 681 -20.67 -1.46 20.70
CA LYS A 681 -21.22 -0.49 19.76
C LYS A 681 -21.08 -0.92 18.30
N LEU A 682 -20.01 -1.65 17.95
CA LEU A 682 -19.82 -2.19 16.60
C LEU A 682 -20.78 -3.36 16.36
N LYS A 683 -20.96 -4.24 17.34
CA LYS A 683 -21.92 -5.35 17.27
C LYS A 683 -23.36 -4.87 17.05
N LYS A 684 -23.75 -3.76 17.69
CA LYS A 684 -25.08 -3.12 17.49
C LYS A 684 -25.30 -2.53 16.10
N ARG A 685 -24.27 -2.43 15.26
CA ARG A 685 -24.38 -1.97 13.87
C ARG A 685 -24.70 -3.09 12.90
N LEU A 686 -24.65 -4.33 13.35
CA LEU A 686 -25.03 -5.48 12.52
C LEU A 686 -26.48 -5.36 12.07
N LYS A 687 -26.70 -5.55 10.77
CA LYS A 687 -28.01 -5.52 10.15
C LYS A 687 -28.40 -6.91 9.70
N ILE A 688 -29.68 -7.23 9.88
CA ILE A 688 -30.30 -8.42 9.30
C ILE A 688 -31.11 -7.95 8.09
N ILE A 689 -30.86 -8.59 6.96
CA ILE A 689 -31.52 -8.34 5.68
C ILE A 689 -32.53 -9.46 5.45
N ASP A 690 -33.81 -9.11 5.33
CA ASP A 690 -34.83 -10.05 4.90
C ASP A 690 -34.79 -10.12 3.37
N MET A 691 -34.22 -11.20 2.84
CA MET A 691 -34.06 -11.42 1.39
C MET A 691 -35.37 -11.80 0.72
N ALA A 692 -36.21 -12.56 1.42
CA ALA A 692 -37.54 -12.96 0.99
C ALA A 692 -38.44 -13.16 2.21
N THR A 693 -39.73 -12.88 2.05
CA THR A 693 -40.75 -13.07 3.10
C THR A 693 -42.01 -13.69 2.49
N ASP A 694 -42.67 -14.59 3.22
CA ASP A 694 -43.99 -15.12 2.89
C ASP A 694 -44.83 -15.21 4.17
N SER A 695 -46.13 -14.98 4.05
CA SER A 695 -47.08 -15.05 5.18
C SER A 695 -48.35 -15.74 4.72
N LYS A 696 -48.75 -16.80 5.44
CA LYS A 696 -49.93 -17.61 5.14
C LYS A 696 -50.84 -17.71 6.35
N LEU A 697 -52.14 -17.79 6.11
CA LEU A 697 -53.13 -18.21 7.09
C LEU A 697 -53.52 -19.65 6.77
N ILE A 698 -53.39 -20.54 7.76
CA ILE A 698 -53.78 -21.94 7.69
C ILE A 698 -55.06 -22.09 8.48
N GLU A 699 -56.15 -22.48 7.83
CA GLU A 699 -57.44 -22.62 8.49
C GLU A 699 -57.43 -23.79 9.48
N VAL A 700 -58.06 -23.61 10.64
CA VAL A 700 -58.23 -24.69 11.61
C VAL A 700 -59.65 -25.21 11.52
N GLU A 701 -59.80 -26.47 11.14
CA GLU A 701 -61.10 -27.11 10.97
C GLU A 701 -61.83 -27.15 12.32
N ALA A 702 -63.07 -26.68 12.34
CA ALA A 702 -63.87 -26.64 13.55
C ALA A 702 -64.05 -28.06 14.11
N ASN A 703 -63.64 -28.25 15.37
CA ASN A 703 -63.85 -29.50 16.09
C ASN A 703 -65.36 -29.82 16.13
N GLY A 704 -65.76 -30.84 15.39
CA GLY A 704 -67.03 -31.52 15.61
C GLY A 704 -66.98 -32.29 16.93
N LEU A 705 -67.53 -31.67 17.98
CA LEU A 705 -68.06 -32.23 19.25
C LEU A 705 -67.25 -32.06 20.55
N ALA A 706 -68.07 -31.67 21.55
CA ALA A 706 -68.04 -31.92 22.99
C ALA A 706 -67.19 -31.00 23.88
N SER A 707 -67.88 -29.95 24.36
CA SER A 707 -67.65 -29.28 25.64
C SER A 707 -67.46 -30.29 26.78
N GLY A 708 -66.26 -30.33 27.35
CA GLY A 708 -65.99 -30.92 28.65
C GLY A 708 -65.29 -29.88 29.51
N GLU A 709 -66.07 -29.15 30.32
CA GLU A 709 -65.52 -28.27 31.36
C GLU A 709 -64.65 -29.07 32.32
N GLN A 710 -63.38 -28.69 32.46
CA GLN A 710 -62.63 -28.92 33.69
C GLN A 710 -62.02 -27.61 34.16
N LYS A 711 -62.68 -27.01 35.16
CA LYS A 711 -62.11 -26.01 36.06
C LYS A 711 -60.89 -26.60 36.75
N ILE A 712 -59.75 -25.93 36.66
CA ILE A 712 -58.70 -26.03 37.67
C ILE A 712 -58.29 -24.62 38.13
N ASP A 713 -58.24 -24.57 39.45
CA ASP A 713 -58.05 -23.51 40.43
C ASP A 713 -56.83 -22.60 40.19
N LEU A 714 -57.01 -21.30 40.35
CA LEU A 714 -55.95 -20.31 40.48
C LEU A 714 -55.82 -19.97 41.97
N SER A 715 -54.68 -20.29 42.57
CA SER A 715 -54.25 -19.66 43.82
C SER A 715 -52.95 -18.88 43.60
N PRO A 716 -52.87 -17.63 44.06
CA PRO A 716 -51.65 -16.85 44.11
C PRO A 716 -50.90 -17.10 45.43
N ALA A 717 -49.57 -17.14 45.39
CA ALA A 717 -48.77 -17.05 46.60
C ALA A 717 -47.66 -16.00 46.41
N SER A 718 -47.78 -14.95 47.23
CA SER A 718 -46.87 -13.82 47.40
C SER A 718 -45.90 -14.05 48.57
N GLY A 719 -44.66 -13.55 48.44
CA GLY A 719 -43.74 -13.18 49.54
C GLY A 719 -43.10 -14.36 50.32
N VAL A 720 -41.97 -14.24 51.03
CA VAL A 720 -41.33 -13.09 51.71
C VAL A 720 -39.85 -13.45 52.04
N GLU A 721 -39.02 -12.39 52.13
CA GLU A 721 -37.79 -12.16 52.94
C GLU A 721 -36.39 -12.74 52.70
N LYS A 722 -35.45 -11.78 52.80
CA LYS A 722 -34.02 -11.86 53.08
C LYS A 722 -33.72 -12.60 54.39
N ILE A 723 -32.63 -13.37 54.37
CA ILE A 723 -31.78 -13.58 55.56
C ILE A 723 -30.33 -13.30 55.15
N VAL A 724 -29.71 -12.34 55.85
CA VAL A 724 -28.26 -12.14 55.90
C VAL A 724 -27.71 -13.04 57.01
N GLY A 725 -26.67 -13.81 56.70
CA GLY A 725 -25.89 -14.58 57.67
C GLY A 725 -24.44 -14.67 57.20
N SER A 726 -23.52 -14.33 58.08
CA SER A 726 -22.12 -13.96 57.83
C SER A 726 -21.12 -15.12 57.75
N SER A 727 -20.04 -14.84 57.01
CA SER A 727 -18.62 -15.18 57.26
C SER A 727 -17.99 -16.41 56.61
N ALA A 728 -16.72 -16.17 56.19
CA ALA A 728 -15.61 -17.07 55.87
C ALA A 728 -15.34 -17.43 54.39
N SER A 729 -14.14 -17.02 53.94
CA SER A 729 -13.38 -17.36 52.71
C SER A 729 -14.20 -17.65 51.44
N SER A 730 -14.34 -16.66 50.56
CA SER A 730 -15.09 -16.84 49.31
C SER A 730 -14.26 -17.59 48.26
N GLU A 731 -14.28 -18.92 48.34
CA GLU A 731 -14.27 -19.72 47.11
C GLU A 731 -15.56 -19.39 46.36
N GLN A 732 -15.43 -18.80 45.17
CA GLN A 732 -16.57 -18.47 44.31
C GLN A 732 -16.58 -19.44 43.13
N LYS A 733 -17.65 -20.23 43.01
CA LYS A 733 -17.89 -21.05 41.81
C LYS A 733 -18.58 -20.21 40.77
N ILE A 734 -18.00 -20.12 39.58
CA ILE A 734 -18.57 -19.41 38.43
C ILE A 734 -18.81 -20.45 37.34
N VAL A 735 -20.08 -20.59 36.93
CA VAL A 735 -20.45 -21.41 35.78
C VAL A 735 -20.71 -20.50 34.60
N GLY A 736 -20.02 -20.73 33.50
CA GLY A 736 -20.12 -19.87 32.33
C GLY A 736 -19.59 -20.51 31.07
N LEU A 737 -19.78 -19.82 29.95
CA LEU A 737 -19.25 -20.22 28.65
C LEU A 737 -17.87 -19.60 28.44
N VAL A 738 -16.89 -20.39 27.99
CA VAL A 738 -15.59 -19.85 27.58
C VAL A 738 -15.73 -19.02 26.31
N MET A 739 -15.49 -17.71 26.42
CA MET A 739 -15.58 -16.76 25.31
C MET A 739 -14.22 -16.44 24.69
N SER A 740 -13.22 -16.23 25.54
CA SER A 740 -11.84 -16.06 25.11
C SER A 740 -10.87 -16.65 26.13
N MET A 741 -9.69 -17.03 25.66
CA MET A 741 -8.60 -17.55 26.47
C MET A 741 -7.32 -16.86 26.05
N ASP A 742 -6.62 -16.28 27.00
CA ASP A 742 -5.28 -15.76 26.83
C ASP A 742 -4.32 -16.71 27.55
N LYS A 743 -3.75 -17.64 26.79
CA LYS A 743 -2.83 -18.65 27.32
C LYS A 743 -1.46 -18.07 27.66
N GLU A 744 -1.10 -16.91 27.14
CA GLU A 744 0.20 -16.27 27.42
C GLU A 744 0.17 -15.48 28.72
N ASN A 745 -0.88 -14.68 28.93
CA ASN A 745 -1.06 -13.91 30.15
C ASN A 745 -1.82 -14.67 31.25
N GLY A 746 -2.28 -15.88 30.97
CA GLY A 746 -2.97 -16.75 31.92
C GLY A 746 -4.30 -16.18 32.36
N SER A 747 -5.22 -15.97 31.41
CA SER A 747 -6.59 -15.53 31.72
C SER A 747 -7.64 -16.21 30.85
N VAL A 748 -8.83 -16.35 31.40
CA VAL A 748 -10.02 -16.83 30.69
C VAL A 748 -11.15 -15.85 30.90
N SER A 749 -11.83 -15.48 29.81
CA SER A 749 -13.09 -14.76 29.88
C SER A 749 -14.23 -15.75 29.77
N ILE A 750 -15.09 -15.78 30.79
CA ILE A 750 -16.35 -16.51 30.74
C ILE A 750 -17.53 -15.57 30.88
N TYR A 751 -18.66 -15.93 30.27
CA TYR A 751 -19.93 -15.26 30.56
C TYR A 751 -20.84 -16.23 31.28
N ASP A 752 -21.41 -15.78 32.40
CA ASP A 752 -22.36 -16.58 33.19
C ASP A 752 -23.78 -16.55 32.62
N ALA A 753 -24.71 -17.21 33.31
CA ALA A 753 -26.12 -17.29 32.92
C ALA A 753 -26.85 -15.92 32.96
N GLN A 754 -26.32 -14.94 33.70
CA GLN A 754 -26.84 -13.58 33.78
C GLN A 754 -26.18 -12.65 32.75
N ARG A 755 -25.27 -13.19 31.91
CA ARG A 755 -24.45 -12.49 30.92
C ARG A 755 -23.45 -11.51 31.54
N GLU A 756 -23.06 -11.72 32.79
CA GLU A 756 -21.93 -10.99 33.35
C GLU A 756 -20.63 -11.59 32.82
N LYS A 757 -19.76 -10.72 32.29
CA LYS A 757 -18.41 -11.09 31.83
C LYS A 757 -17.50 -11.21 33.05
N HIS A 758 -16.94 -12.39 33.26
CA HIS A 758 -15.93 -12.66 34.27
C HIS A 758 -14.58 -12.89 33.60
N VAL A 759 -13.60 -12.04 33.89
CA VAL A 759 -12.20 -12.24 33.46
C VAL A 759 -11.41 -12.78 34.63
N ILE A 760 -10.98 -14.04 34.53
CA ILE A 760 -10.39 -14.79 35.64
C ILE A 760 -8.96 -15.14 35.26
N LYS A 761 -8.00 -14.83 36.14
CA LYS A 761 -6.62 -15.30 35.98
C LYS A 761 -6.58 -16.82 36.16
N ILE A 762 -5.94 -17.56 35.27
CA ILE A 762 -5.90 -19.02 35.28
C ILE A 762 -4.51 -19.54 34.87
N ASP A 763 -4.03 -20.60 35.51
CA ASP A 763 -2.84 -21.31 35.05
C ASP A 763 -3.13 -21.88 33.65
N PRO A 764 -2.32 -21.56 32.62
CA PRO A 764 -2.52 -22.06 31.26
C PRO A 764 -2.67 -23.59 31.15
N LYS A 765 -2.09 -24.36 32.09
CA LYS A 765 -2.24 -25.82 32.13
C LYS A 765 -3.66 -26.29 32.43
N LEU A 766 -4.42 -25.52 33.21
CA LEU A 766 -5.82 -25.83 33.52
C LEU A 766 -6.73 -25.68 32.28
N LEU A 767 -6.28 -24.92 31.27
CA LEU A 767 -7.00 -24.75 30.00
C LEU A 767 -6.76 -25.90 29.00
N GLU A 768 -6.01 -26.94 29.37
CA GLU A 768 -5.83 -28.13 28.51
C GLU A 768 -7.16 -28.91 28.38
N GLY A 769 -7.58 -29.18 27.13
CA GLY A 769 -8.85 -29.86 26.84
C GLY A 769 -10.10 -28.98 26.96
N ILE A 770 -9.97 -27.74 27.41
CA ILE A 770 -11.02 -26.72 27.41
C ILE A 770 -10.97 -25.94 26.09
N SER A 771 -12.10 -25.87 25.41
CA SER A 771 -12.29 -25.16 24.15
C SER A 771 -13.26 -23.99 24.30
N ILE A 772 -13.21 -23.07 23.34
CA ILE A 772 -14.19 -21.99 23.22
C ILE A 772 -15.59 -22.62 23.03
N CYS A 773 -16.62 -21.98 23.60
CA CYS A 773 -17.98 -22.51 23.67
C CYS A 773 -18.18 -23.76 24.56
N ASP A 774 -17.15 -24.19 25.30
CA ASP A 774 -17.36 -25.15 26.38
C ASP A 774 -18.07 -24.46 27.55
N LYS A 775 -19.05 -25.17 28.11
CA LYS A 775 -19.63 -24.83 29.40
C LYS A 775 -18.64 -25.29 30.45
N VAL A 776 -18.22 -24.37 31.32
CA VAL A 776 -17.23 -24.67 32.36
C VAL A 776 -17.72 -24.20 33.73
N GLU A 777 -17.34 -24.94 34.76
CA GLU A 777 -17.36 -24.49 36.15
C GLU A 777 -15.93 -24.13 36.55
N ILE A 778 -15.72 -22.89 37.00
CA ILE A 778 -14.44 -22.40 37.51
C ILE A 778 -14.57 -22.12 39.00
N GLU A 779 -13.73 -22.76 39.80
CA GLU A 779 -13.56 -22.41 41.21
C GLU A 779 -12.52 -21.29 41.32
N VAL A 780 -12.95 -20.12 41.78
CA VAL A 780 -12.10 -18.93 41.94
C VAL A 780 -11.74 -18.74 43.41
N GLU A 781 -10.45 -18.65 43.70
CA GLU A 781 -9.90 -18.35 45.03
C GLU A 781 -8.92 -17.16 44.90
N ASN A 782 -9.13 -16.10 45.67
CA ASN A 782 -8.31 -14.86 45.63
C ASN A 782 -8.17 -14.21 44.24
N GLY A 783 -9.21 -14.30 43.40
CA GLY A 783 -9.22 -13.70 42.06
C GLY A 783 -8.46 -14.50 40.98
N ALA A 784 -8.03 -15.71 41.30
CA ALA A 784 -7.46 -16.66 40.34
C ALA A 784 -8.23 -18.00 40.36
N ALA A 785 -8.28 -18.67 39.21
CA ALA A 785 -8.88 -19.98 39.06
C ALA A 785 -8.01 -21.04 39.76
N LYS A 786 -8.61 -21.72 40.73
CA LYS A 786 -8.07 -22.89 41.44
C LYS A 786 -8.26 -24.16 40.63
N SER A 787 -9.41 -24.30 39.99
CA SER A 787 -9.77 -25.43 39.14
C SER A 787 -10.73 -25.00 38.03
N ILE A 788 -10.75 -25.75 36.93
CA ILE A 788 -11.74 -25.61 35.86
C ILE A 788 -12.22 -26.98 35.45
N LYS A 789 -13.54 -27.13 35.29
CA LYS A 789 -14.18 -28.37 34.88
C LYS A 789 -15.10 -28.10 33.70
N LYS A 790 -14.90 -28.83 32.59
CA LYS A 790 -15.84 -28.88 31.46
C LYS A 790 -17.10 -29.64 31.90
N LEU A 791 -18.28 -29.04 31.67
CA LEU A 791 -19.59 -29.57 32.03
C LEU A 791 -20.27 -30.29 30.88
#